data_AF-A0A1D3JFE1-F1
#
_entry.id   AF-A0A1D3JFE1-F1
#
_cell.length_a   1.000
_cell.length_b   1.000
_cell.length_c   1.000
_cell.angle_alpha   90.00
_cell.angle_beta   90.00
_cell.angle_gamma   90.00
#
_symmetry.space_group_name_H-M   'P 1'
#
loop_
_entity.id
_entity.type
_entity.pdbx_description
1 polymer ?
#
loop_
_entity_poly.entity_id
_entity_poly.type
_entity_poly.pdbx_seq_one_letter_code
_entity_poly.pdbx_strand_id
1 'polypeptide(L)'
;MSNKKKDFVLTELANRFDSFKILDLYKYYEELEKSCKVQENSNSCDTFSSLEEKYSNIIPLLKKLFCNLNCALKPQELFLSDKFNFKDKHCIYLKYWIYDKLITNGFTEIEINLIFDFLKKSKNDFLNVLNSNKRCNLYKLSLNDIHHIKNLYDYYELLYDADINIYDNVARDYKYLTYFKRGLDIYSRSKVKCLGKQNEYCHEFNEYTKIRNKNQKKTSFLSCKEKILSSLNNEDRVITGESINKDEIHDYTLDPDLKKLLEKDKIDDKLPLHKYYGVLTGQYKTYTTSDCNYFEGYPIKKKDTICKLWGSVKKMLEMWNEVYGKYNGLNSDKLCDYFNYWLYDILRYINAPLCDTDIFYYLWNQFTDKNAKSINTCHSKSYYGFNSEELENKIKLFHFLEYYGNIRDKLKEDNNNNKKDYCYYIQSMFELYKAMLYNNVSHVYSEELRFFRKIFWGNNEVTFLKKKCPNMCLDLVFDVKYKTLCPLDEKPSVINELVDLNSCETAELLDYPDIGINNEKEYVFQDLNTSSVYNELNREVITDNYYSICSKLLPFTRENCGLYGLCIKLARNVKDLYHLKNKERTDRCEYITHWLFDKIQKILKIYTNNNYDTNALNEFFKVGYDIFHILGASDCLYKSTNVNFDEQKEKKHLHDYFKDFDKISCDNTYDSMKCEKHCKYIKHINDLYGKYIGDCCYCFNSGGCMDMCPDYFKCDDTYNPYNLFETLKCKGNEKFFGKLKKVVKPLPVDYHVIWLTEHSKKEKEKSLLMLEEKESSIVSVKESSIAPEKESSNTPEKICDKITCDPFYVAALGAFGLMGFFLMSFIFFKLHCLCLIFLIFISVHTVGILFS
;
A
#
# COMPACT_ATOMS: atom_id res chain seq x y z
N MET A 1 -7.82 -32.81 14.60
CA MET A 1 -8.83 -31.76 14.88
C MET A 1 -10.10 -32.04 14.08
N SER A 2 -11.24 -31.54 14.54
CA SER A 2 -12.60 -31.98 14.15
C SER A 2 -12.96 -31.99 12.65
N ASN A 3 -13.68 -33.04 12.25
CA ASN A 3 -14.65 -33.33 11.17
C ASN A 3 -15.21 -32.23 10.20
N LYS A 4 -14.76 -30.97 10.19
CA LYS A 4 -15.32 -29.88 9.35
C LYS A 4 -14.85 -29.89 7.89
N LYS A 5 -14.97 -31.02 7.18
CA LYS A 5 -14.50 -31.17 5.78
C LYS A 5 -15.54 -31.66 4.77
N LYS A 6 -16.83 -31.68 5.12
CA LYS A 6 -17.94 -32.04 4.20
C LYS A 6 -18.80 -30.86 3.76
N ASP A 7 -18.50 -29.66 4.25
CA ASP A 7 -19.16 -28.42 3.85
C ASP A 7 -18.92 -28.09 2.36
N PHE A 8 -19.97 -27.64 1.68
CA PHE A 8 -20.01 -27.21 0.27
C PHE A 8 -19.81 -28.32 -0.78
N VAL A 9 -20.19 -29.57 -0.49
CA VAL A 9 -20.34 -30.62 -1.52
C VAL A 9 -21.53 -30.25 -2.43
N LEU A 10 -21.51 -30.63 -3.72
CA LEU A 10 -22.57 -30.24 -4.67
C LEU A 10 -23.99 -30.58 -4.19
N THR A 11 -24.17 -31.71 -3.53
CA THR A 11 -25.47 -32.13 -2.97
C THR A 11 -25.92 -31.30 -1.77
N GLU A 12 -25.01 -30.76 -0.94
CA GLU A 12 -25.36 -29.77 0.09
C GLU A 12 -25.77 -28.45 -0.56
N LEU A 13 -25.00 -27.97 -1.54
CA LEU A 13 -25.28 -26.73 -2.27
C LEU A 13 -26.66 -26.79 -2.96
N ALA A 14 -26.95 -27.89 -3.63
CA ALA A 14 -28.23 -28.09 -4.32
C ALA A 14 -29.41 -28.32 -3.36
N ASN A 15 -29.18 -28.83 -2.14
CA ASN A 15 -30.20 -28.92 -1.10
C ASN A 15 -30.40 -27.58 -0.35
N ARG A 16 -29.41 -26.68 -0.36
CA ARG A 16 -29.56 -25.30 0.15
C ARG A 16 -30.25 -24.38 -0.86
N PHE A 17 -29.98 -24.60 -2.15
CA PHE A 17 -30.49 -23.78 -3.26
C PHE A 17 -31.08 -24.70 -4.35
N ASP A 18 -32.37 -25.03 -4.24
CA ASP A 18 -33.05 -25.98 -5.15
C ASP A 18 -32.95 -25.60 -6.64
N SER A 19 -32.77 -24.32 -6.96
CA SER A 19 -32.48 -23.84 -8.31
C SER A 19 -31.28 -24.52 -8.95
N PHE A 20 -30.28 -24.96 -8.17
CA PHE A 20 -29.11 -25.68 -8.68
C PHE A 20 -29.46 -27.10 -9.16
N LYS A 21 -30.54 -27.73 -8.67
CA LYS A 21 -30.99 -29.07 -9.12
C LYS A 21 -31.44 -29.08 -10.58
N ILE A 22 -31.84 -27.91 -11.10
CA ILE A 22 -32.25 -27.71 -12.50
C ILE A 22 -31.02 -27.52 -13.41
N LEU A 23 -29.83 -27.29 -12.87
CA LEU A 23 -28.62 -27.04 -13.65
C LEU A 23 -28.04 -28.31 -14.27
N ASP A 24 -27.39 -28.11 -15.40
CA ASP A 24 -26.85 -29.17 -16.25
C ASP A 24 -25.68 -29.93 -15.61
N LEU A 25 -24.86 -29.22 -14.82
CA LEU A 25 -23.85 -29.82 -13.95
C LEU A 25 -24.46 -30.77 -12.92
N TYR A 26 -25.58 -30.40 -12.29
CA TYR A 26 -26.24 -31.22 -11.28
C TYR A 26 -26.83 -32.49 -11.90
N LYS A 27 -27.56 -32.35 -13.01
CA LYS A 27 -28.09 -33.50 -13.78
C LYS A 27 -26.97 -34.47 -14.17
N TYR A 28 -25.87 -33.97 -14.72
CA TYR A 28 -24.74 -34.82 -15.12
C TYR A 28 -24.08 -35.51 -13.92
N TYR A 29 -23.95 -34.82 -12.78
CA TYR A 29 -23.43 -35.39 -11.54
C TYR A 29 -24.33 -36.51 -11.00
N GLU A 30 -25.66 -36.32 -10.99
CA GLU A 30 -26.64 -37.37 -10.62
C GLU A 30 -26.54 -38.60 -11.51
N GLU A 31 -26.42 -38.44 -12.84
CA GLU A 31 -26.23 -39.57 -13.76
C GLU A 31 -24.91 -40.33 -13.50
N LEU A 32 -23.83 -39.62 -13.14
CA LEU A 32 -22.58 -40.26 -12.67
C LEU A 32 -22.69 -40.87 -11.27
N GLU A 33 -23.68 -40.50 -10.45
CA GLU A 33 -23.86 -41.06 -9.12
C GLU A 33 -24.65 -42.36 -9.08
N LYS A 34 -25.57 -42.57 -10.03
CA LYS A 34 -26.33 -43.82 -10.19
C LYS A 34 -25.41 -45.04 -10.30
N SER A 35 -25.82 -46.15 -9.71
CA SER A 35 -25.10 -47.41 -9.83
C SER A 35 -25.46 -48.12 -11.15
N CYS A 36 -24.45 -48.54 -11.90
CA CYS A 36 -24.66 -49.43 -13.03
C CYS A 36 -25.32 -50.74 -12.59
N LYS A 37 -26.41 -51.13 -13.27
CA LYS A 37 -26.87 -52.52 -13.29
C LYS A 37 -26.17 -53.27 -14.42
N VAL A 38 -24.89 -53.60 -14.21
CA VAL A 38 -24.10 -54.40 -15.17
C VAL A 38 -24.58 -55.85 -15.10
N GLN A 39 -25.08 -56.40 -16.22
CA GLN A 39 -25.06 -57.86 -16.41
C GLN A 39 -23.60 -58.29 -16.60
N GLU A 40 -23.18 -59.33 -15.89
CA GLU A 40 -21.81 -59.57 -15.40
C GLU A 40 -20.67 -59.65 -16.44
N ASN A 41 -20.98 -59.63 -17.75
CA ASN A 41 -20.02 -59.79 -18.84
C ASN A 41 -19.66 -58.44 -19.49
N SER A 42 -18.83 -57.62 -18.84
CA SER A 42 -18.16 -56.49 -19.52
C SER A 42 -16.77 -56.15 -18.94
N ASN A 43 -15.74 -56.64 -19.64
CA ASN A 43 -14.32 -56.79 -19.27
C ASN A 43 -13.55 -55.55 -18.76
N SER A 44 -14.19 -54.38 -18.67
CA SER A 44 -13.57 -53.10 -18.25
C SER A 44 -13.59 -52.87 -16.74
N CYS A 45 -14.54 -53.50 -16.02
CA CYS A 45 -14.60 -53.43 -14.55
C CYS A 45 -13.63 -54.44 -13.89
N ASP A 46 -13.20 -55.46 -14.64
CA ASP A 46 -12.32 -56.54 -14.19
C ASP A 46 -10.82 -56.19 -14.25
N THR A 47 -10.46 -55.11 -14.96
CA THR A 47 -9.07 -54.63 -15.10
C THR A 47 -8.43 -54.26 -13.75
N PHE A 48 -9.25 -54.01 -12.72
CA PHE A 48 -8.83 -53.59 -11.39
C PHE A 48 -8.38 -54.74 -10.46
N SER A 49 -8.63 -56.01 -10.83
CA SER A 49 -8.30 -57.18 -9.99
C SER A 49 -6.80 -57.43 -9.80
N SER A 50 -5.93 -56.63 -10.43
CA SER A 50 -4.47 -56.68 -10.33
C SER A 50 -3.86 -55.67 -9.33
N LEU A 51 -4.71 -54.89 -8.62
CA LEU A 51 -4.28 -53.74 -7.80
C LEU A 51 -4.52 -53.91 -6.29
N GLU A 52 -5.09 -55.03 -5.86
CA GLU A 52 -5.93 -55.07 -4.65
C GLU A 52 -5.16 -54.96 -3.31
N GLU A 53 -3.88 -55.36 -3.24
CA GLU A 53 -3.09 -55.26 -1.99
C GLU A 53 -2.60 -53.83 -1.65
N LYS A 54 -2.45 -52.93 -2.63
CA LYS A 54 -1.80 -51.61 -2.41
C LYS A 54 -2.74 -50.41 -2.44
N TYR A 55 -3.96 -50.55 -2.97
CA TYR A 55 -4.84 -49.42 -3.29
C TYR A 55 -6.29 -49.58 -2.82
N SER A 56 -6.55 -50.41 -1.80
CA SER A 56 -7.89 -50.75 -1.30
C SER A 56 -8.83 -49.54 -1.11
N ASN A 57 -8.38 -48.44 -0.49
CA ASN A 57 -9.18 -47.21 -0.29
C ASN A 57 -9.62 -46.54 -1.61
N ILE A 58 -8.79 -46.65 -2.66
CA ILE A 58 -8.91 -45.92 -3.92
C ILE A 58 -9.75 -46.70 -4.94
N ILE A 59 -9.63 -48.03 -4.93
CA ILE A 59 -10.28 -48.94 -5.87
C ILE A 59 -11.80 -48.72 -6.00
N PRO A 60 -12.59 -48.47 -4.93
CA PRO A 60 -14.01 -48.17 -5.04
C PRO A 60 -14.33 -46.92 -5.88
N LEU A 61 -13.54 -45.86 -5.78
CA LEU A 61 -13.75 -44.66 -6.60
C LEU A 61 -13.42 -44.93 -8.07
N LEU A 62 -12.32 -45.64 -8.34
CA LEU A 62 -11.92 -45.97 -9.70
C LEU A 62 -12.88 -46.96 -10.36
N LYS A 63 -13.30 -48.03 -9.66
CA LYS A 63 -14.35 -48.96 -10.12
C LYS A 63 -15.65 -48.18 -10.41
N LYS A 64 -16.10 -47.27 -9.52
CA LYS A 64 -17.29 -46.42 -9.81
C LYS A 64 -17.10 -45.56 -11.06
N LEU A 65 -16.00 -44.82 -11.17
CA LEU A 65 -15.73 -43.93 -12.30
C LEU A 65 -15.70 -44.68 -13.64
N PHE A 66 -14.93 -45.77 -13.75
CA PHE A 66 -14.75 -46.50 -15.00
C PHE A 66 -15.98 -47.31 -15.40
N CYS A 67 -16.67 -47.95 -14.44
CA CYS A 67 -17.91 -48.65 -14.75
C CYS A 67 -19.02 -47.65 -15.13
N ASN A 68 -19.23 -46.56 -14.37
CA ASN A 68 -20.29 -45.59 -14.67
C ASN A 68 -20.08 -44.87 -16.01
N LEU A 69 -18.84 -44.54 -16.38
CA LEU A 69 -18.53 -44.02 -17.72
C LEU A 69 -18.86 -45.05 -18.83
N ASN A 70 -18.52 -46.33 -18.64
CA ASN A 70 -18.85 -47.37 -19.62
C ASN A 70 -20.37 -47.60 -19.76
N CYS A 71 -21.14 -47.51 -18.67
CA CYS A 71 -22.59 -47.64 -18.71
C CYS A 71 -23.27 -46.44 -19.39
N ALA A 72 -22.84 -45.22 -19.05
CA ALA A 72 -23.39 -43.97 -19.55
C ALA A 72 -23.09 -43.70 -21.04
N LEU A 73 -22.27 -44.54 -21.69
CA LEU A 73 -21.76 -44.37 -23.05
C LEU A 73 -21.93 -45.64 -23.92
N LYS A 74 -22.75 -46.62 -23.53
CA LYS A 74 -23.08 -47.77 -24.38
C LYS A 74 -23.86 -47.35 -25.64
N PRO A 75 -23.60 -47.92 -26.84
CA PRO A 75 -24.12 -47.40 -28.11
C PRO A 75 -25.65 -47.40 -28.29
N GLN A 76 -26.40 -48.15 -27.47
CA GLN A 76 -27.86 -48.23 -27.56
C GLN A 76 -28.59 -47.10 -26.81
N GLU A 77 -27.90 -46.33 -25.97
CA GLU A 77 -28.46 -45.15 -25.30
C GLU A 77 -27.53 -43.93 -25.44
N LEU A 78 -27.48 -43.35 -26.65
CA LEU A 78 -26.70 -42.15 -26.98
C LEU A 78 -27.21 -40.84 -26.30
N PHE A 79 -27.95 -40.95 -25.20
CA PHE A 79 -28.82 -39.90 -24.70
C PHE A 79 -28.09 -38.71 -24.06
N LEU A 80 -26.94 -38.86 -23.39
CA LEU A 80 -26.36 -37.74 -22.63
C LEU A 80 -25.84 -36.57 -23.48
N SER A 81 -25.67 -36.74 -24.79
CA SER A 81 -25.21 -35.65 -25.69
C SER A 81 -26.28 -35.06 -26.61
N ASP A 82 -27.45 -35.72 -26.70
CA ASP A 82 -28.58 -35.31 -27.55
C ASP A 82 -29.87 -35.03 -26.76
N LYS A 83 -30.05 -35.62 -25.56
CA LYS A 83 -31.10 -35.25 -24.59
C LYS A 83 -30.83 -33.88 -23.95
N PHE A 84 -29.57 -33.43 -23.98
CA PHE A 84 -29.12 -32.14 -23.50
C PHE A 84 -27.97 -31.61 -24.38
N ASN A 85 -27.91 -30.30 -24.64
CA ASN A 85 -26.97 -29.67 -25.58
C ASN A 85 -25.52 -29.53 -25.05
N PHE A 86 -24.91 -30.61 -24.55
CA PHE A 86 -23.66 -30.57 -23.77
C PHE A 86 -22.36 -30.75 -24.58
N LYS A 87 -22.41 -30.64 -25.92
CA LYS A 87 -21.36 -31.08 -26.86
C LYS A 87 -19.97 -30.40 -26.74
N ASP A 88 -19.79 -29.45 -25.82
CA ASP A 88 -18.48 -28.93 -25.39
C ASP A 88 -18.23 -28.96 -23.86
N LYS A 89 -19.25 -29.10 -22.99
CA LYS A 89 -19.08 -29.00 -21.51
C LYS A 89 -18.80 -30.32 -20.77
N HIS A 90 -19.04 -31.49 -21.37
CA HIS A 90 -18.89 -32.81 -20.72
C HIS A 90 -17.58 -32.98 -19.93
N CYS A 91 -16.45 -32.53 -20.51
CA CYS A 91 -15.13 -32.62 -19.86
C CYS A 91 -15.06 -31.85 -18.53
N ILE A 92 -15.70 -30.69 -18.44
CA ILE A 92 -15.72 -29.86 -17.22
C ILE A 92 -16.51 -30.58 -16.13
N TYR A 93 -17.67 -31.13 -16.47
CA TYR A 93 -18.56 -31.79 -15.50
C TYR A 93 -17.98 -33.12 -14.99
N LEU A 94 -17.24 -33.84 -15.83
CA LEU A 94 -16.50 -35.04 -15.41
C LEU A 94 -15.37 -34.69 -14.43
N LYS A 95 -14.56 -33.67 -14.75
CA LYS A 95 -13.50 -33.19 -13.84
C LYS A 95 -14.07 -32.66 -12.53
N TYR A 96 -15.19 -31.93 -12.59
CA TYR A 96 -15.93 -31.48 -11.41
C TYR A 96 -16.28 -32.65 -10.49
N TRP A 97 -16.92 -33.69 -11.03
CA TRP A 97 -17.30 -34.88 -10.24
C TRP A 97 -16.06 -35.53 -9.62
N ILE A 98 -14.97 -35.70 -10.37
CA ILE A 98 -13.71 -36.24 -9.84
C ILE A 98 -13.20 -35.39 -8.68
N TYR A 99 -13.09 -34.06 -8.84
CA TYR A 99 -12.59 -33.14 -7.82
C TYR A 99 -13.47 -33.10 -6.56
N ASP A 100 -14.79 -33.07 -6.73
CA ASP A 100 -15.75 -33.12 -5.61
C ASP A 100 -15.72 -34.47 -4.88
N LYS A 101 -15.54 -35.61 -5.57
CA LYS A 101 -15.35 -36.92 -4.92
C LYS A 101 -14.00 -37.09 -4.23
N LEU A 102 -12.92 -36.55 -4.79
CA LEU A 102 -11.59 -36.55 -4.13
C LEU A 102 -11.65 -35.81 -2.78
N ILE A 103 -12.39 -34.69 -2.73
CA ILE A 103 -12.64 -33.94 -1.48
C ILE A 103 -13.59 -34.72 -0.55
N THR A 104 -14.75 -35.17 -1.03
CA THR A 104 -15.83 -35.75 -0.22
C THR A 104 -15.42 -37.06 0.47
N ASN A 105 -14.61 -37.88 -0.21
CA ASN A 105 -14.09 -39.13 0.34
C ASN A 105 -12.90 -38.91 1.30
N GLY A 106 -12.35 -37.69 1.37
CA GLY A 106 -11.30 -37.33 2.33
C GLY A 106 -9.91 -37.85 2.01
N PHE A 107 -9.61 -38.17 0.74
CA PHE A 107 -8.31 -38.73 0.34
C PHE A 107 -7.14 -37.81 0.69
N THR A 108 -6.01 -38.43 1.05
CA THR A 108 -4.74 -37.75 1.29
C THR A 108 -4.08 -37.31 -0.02
N GLU A 109 -3.13 -36.37 0.09
CA GLU A 109 -2.28 -35.94 -1.03
C GLU A 109 -1.59 -37.14 -1.72
N ILE A 110 -1.17 -38.16 -0.97
CA ILE A 110 -0.55 -39.37 -1.51
C ILE A 110 -1.55 -40.18 -2.34
N GLU A 111 -2.76 -40.43 -1.81
CA GLU A 111 -3.81 -41.16 -2.53
C GLU A 111 -4.30 -40.42 -3.78
N ILE A 112 -4.40 -39.09 -3.72
CA ILE A 112 -4.73 -38.23 -4.87
C ILE A 112 -3.65 -38.33 -5.96
N ASN A 113 -2.37 -38.28 -5.59
CA ASN A 113 -1.27 -38.43 -6.52
C ASN A 113 -1.28 -39.81 -7.20
N LEU A 114 -1.60 -40.87 -6.45
CA LEU A 114 -1.76 -42.23 -6.97
C LEU A 114 -2.97 -42.36 -7.93
N ILE A 115 -4.09 -41.69 -7.62
CA ILE A 115 -5.27 -41.63 -8.50
C ILE A 115 -4.90 -40.94 -9.84
N PHE A 116 -4.22 -39.80 -9.82
CA PHE A 116 -3.77 -39.14 -11.05
C PHE A 116 -2.75 -39.98 -11.83
N ASP A 117 -1.81 -40.66 -11.17
CA ASP A 117 -0.85 -41.52 -11.85
C ASP A 117 -1.51 -42.78 -12.45
N PHE A 118 -2.59 -43.29 -11.84
CA PHE A 118 -3.43 -44.32 -12.46
C PHE A 118 -4.17 -43.77 -13.69
N LEU A 119 -4.91 -42.67 -13.54
CA LEU A 119 -5.69 -42.04 -14.63
C LEU A 119 -4.81 -41.61 -15.82
N LYS A 120 -3.55 -41.25 -15.56
CA LYS A 120 -2.54 -40.94 -16.58
C LYS A 120 -2.05 -42.18 -17.33
N LYS A 121 -2.01 -43.36 -16.68
CA LYS A 121 -1.64 -44.65 -17.30
C LYS A 121 -2.81 -45.24 -18.10
N SER A 122 -4.00 -45.30 -17.53
CA SER A 122 -5.24 -45.76 -18.21
C SER A 122 -5.85 -44.73 -19.16
N LYS A 123 -5.07 -43.71 -19.58
CA LYS A 123 -5.51 -42.61 -20.43
C LYS A 123 -6.07 -43.07 -21.77
N ASN A 124 -5.51 -44.13 -22.36
CA ASN A 124 -5.97 -44.64 -23.65
C ASN A 124 -7.35 -45.30 -23.51
N ASP A 125 -7.55 -46.13 -22.48
CA ASP A 125 -8.82 -46.79 -22.18
C ASP A 125 -9.90 -45.74 -21.85
N PHE A 126 -9.54 -44.76 -21.02
CA PHE A 126 -10.40 -43.62 -20.66
C PHE A 126 -10.81 -42.78 -21.88
N LEU A 127 -9.91 -42.55 -22.84
CA LEU A 127 -10.23 -41.84 -24.09
C LEU A 127 -11.11 -42.67 -25.03
N ASN A 128 -10.90 -43.99 -25.11
CA ASN A 128 -11.74 -44.89 -25.89
C ASN A 128 -13.19 -44.90 -25.37
N VAL A 129 -13.37 -44.95 -24.04
CA VAL A 129 -14.70 -44.90 -23.40
C VAL A 129 -15.41 -43.56 -23.66
N LEU A 130 -14.69 -42.43 -23.64
CA LEU A 130 -15.26 -41.10 -23.89
C LEU A 130 -15.64 -40.81 -25.35
N ASN A 131 -15.34 -41.74 -26.27
CA ASN A 131 -15.89 -41.87 -27.63
C ASN A 131 -16.07 -40.56 -28.43
N SER A 132 -15.12 -39.63 -28.29
CA SER A 132 -15.22 -38.28 -28.87
C SER A 132 -13.87 -37.75 -29.34
N ASN A 133 -13.89 -37.06 -30.48
CA ASN A 133 -12.69 -36.51 -31.15
C ASN A 133 -12.09 -35.27 -30.43
N LYS A 134 -12.32 -35.13 -29.12
CA LYS A 134 -11.84 -34.02 -28.28
C LYS A 134 -11.10 -34.58 -27.06
N ARG A 135 -9.83 -34.20 -26.89
CA ARG A 135 -8.98 -34.67 -25.80
C ARG A 135 -9.40 -34.02 -24.47
N CYS A 136 -10.00 -34.79 -23.56
CA CYS A 136 -10.11 -34.40 -22.16
C CYS A 136 -8.74 -34.59 -21.48
N ASN A 137 -8.13 -33.53 -20.94
CA ASN A 137 -6.84 -33.64 -20.26
C ASN A 137 -7.04 -33.59 -18.74
N LEU A 138 -6.64 -34.66 -18.04
CA LEU A 138 -6.57 -34.68 -16.58
C LEU A 138 -5.16 -34.23 -16.16
N TYR A 139 -5.07 -33.04 -15.58
CA TYR A 139 -3.84 -32.51 -15.00
C TYR A 139 -3.69 -32.96 -13.54
N LYS A 140 -2.45 -33.25 -13.12
CA LYS A 140 -2.12 -33.72 -11.77
C LYS A 140 -2.08 -32.53 -10.81
N LEU A 141 -3.18 -32.30 -10.11
CA LEU A 141 -3.34 -31.19 -9.18
C LEU A 141 -3.03 -31.60 -7.74
N SER A 142 -2.49 -30.70 -6.92
CA SER A 142 -2.43 -30.90 -5.46
C SER A 142 -3.83 -30.84 -4.83
N LEU A 143 -4.02 -31.35 -3.62
CA LEU A 143 -5.31 -31.23 -2.90
C LEU A 143 -5.74 -29.76 -2.71
N ASN A 144 -4.77 -28.86 -2.53
CA ASN A 144 -5.05 -27.42 -2.44
C ASN A 144 -5.51 -26.84 -3.79
N ASP A 145 -4.88 -27.25 -4.90
CA ASP A 145 -5.29 -26.86 -6.24
C ASP A 145 -6.68 -27.43 -6.62
N ILE A 146 -6.98 -28.67 -6.23
CA ILE A 146 -8.32 -29.29 -6.37
C ILE A 146 -9.36 -28.47 -5.62
N HIS A 147 -9.11 -28.13 -4.34
CA HIS A 147 -10.01 -27.27 -3.56
C HIS A 147 -10.24 -25.90 -4.24
N HIS A 148 -9.22 -25.31 -4.86
CA HIS A 148 -9.34 -24.03 -5.57
C HIS A 148 -10.11 -24.15 -6.90
N ILE A 149 -9.81 -25.15 -7.74
CA ILE A 149 -10.53 -25.38 -9.00
C ILE A 149 -12.00 -25.75 -8.73
N LYS A 150 -12.28 -26.57 -7.70
CA LYS A 150 -13.66 -26.92 -7.31
C LYS A 150 -14.46 -25.70 -6.87
N ASN A 151 -13.93 -24.86 -5.97
CA ASN A 151 -14.61 -23.64 -5.52
C ASN A 151 -14.82 -22.62 -6.67
N LEU A 152 -13.90 -22.57 -7.64
CA LEU A 152 -14.04 -21.79 -8.88
C LEU A 152 -15.16 -22.33 -9.77
N TYR A 153 -15.25 -23.66 -9.96
CA TYR A 153 -16.33 -24.29 -10.73
C TYR A 153 -17.69 -24.13 -10.05
N ASP A 154 -17.78 -24.23 -8.73
CA ASP A 154 -19.01 -23.94 -7.98
C ASP A 154 -19.51 -22.53 -8.27
N TYR A 155 -18.63 -21.53 -8.17
CA TYR A 155 -18.99 -20.15 -8.49
C TYR A 155 -19.47 -19.99 -9.94
N TYR A 156 -18.75 -20.54 -10.91
CA TYR A 156 -19.00 -20.24 -12.32
C TYR A 156 -20.10 -21.10 -12.97
N GLU A 157 -20.22 -22.37 -12.60
CA GLU A 157 -21.24 -23.28 -13.16
C GLU A 157 -22.54 -23.32 -12.35
N LEU A 158 -22.55 -22.88 -11.07
CA LEU A 158 -23.77 -22.80 -10.26
C LEU A 158 -24.34 -21.37 -10.14
N LEU A 159 -23.50 -20.36 -9.86
CA LEU A 159 -23.96 -19.02 -9.53
C LEU A 159 -23.82 -17.99 -10.66
N TYR A 160 -22.73 -18.01 -11.45
CA TYR A 160 -22.47 -16.94 -12.43
C TYR A 160 -23.56 -16.81 -13.50
N ASP A 161 -23.98 -17.90 -14.15
CA ASP A 161 -25.03 -17.82 -15.19
C ASP A 161 -26.46 -17.78 -14.57
N ALA A 162 -26.59 -17.86 -13.24
CA ALA A 162 -27.86 -17.87 -12.53
C ALA A 162 -28.62 -16.53 -12.57
N ASP A 163 -29.91 -16.59 -12.25
CA ASP A 163 -30.76 -15.42 -12.03
C ASP A 163 -30.28 -14.60 -10.81
N ILE A 164 -30.38 -13.28 -10.88
CA ILE A 164 -29.95 -12.35 -9.82
C ILE A 164 -30.67 -12.64 -8.49
N ASN A 165 -31.90 -13.14 -8.50
CA ASN A 165 -32.64 -13.52 -7.30
C ASN A 165 -31.97 -14.68 -6.53
N ILE A 166 -31.12 -15.48 -7.19
CA ILE A 166 -30.30 -16.51 -6.54
C ILE A 166 -29.11 -15.86 -5.80
N TYR A 167 -28.59 -14.73 -6.28
CA TYR A 167 -27.60 -13.93 -5.54
C TYR A 167 -28.21 -13.32 -4.27
N ASP A 168 -29.44 -12.80 -4.33
CA ASP A 168 -30.17 -12.32 -3.13
C ASP A 168 -30.46 -13.47 -2.13
N ASN A 169 -30.66 -14.71 -2.60
CA ASN A 169 -30.76 -15.88 -1.73
C ASN A 169 -29.41 -16.30 -1.10
N VAL A 170 -28.32 -16.25 -1.87
CA VAL A 170 -26.96 -16.49 -1.36
C VAL A 170 -26.56 -15.43 -0.34
N ALA A 171 -26.96 -14.16 -0.55
CA ALA A 171 -26.67 -13.05 0.36
C ALA A 171 -27.23 -13.22 1.77
N ARG A 172 -28.33 -13.97 1.92
CA ARG A 172 -29.00 -14.22 3.21
C ARG A 172 -28.23 -15.18 4.13
N ASP A 173 -27.17 -15.83 3.62
CA ASP A 173 -26.40 -16.80 4.39
C ASP A 173 -24.89 -16.58 4.20
N TYR A 174 -24.28 -15.95 5.21
CA TYR A 174 -22.87 -15.59 5.24
C TYR A 174 -21.92 -16.76 4.94
N LYS A 175 -22.29 -18.00 5.29
CA LYS A 175 -21.49 -19.21 4.99
C LYS A 175 -21.31 -19.37 3.48
N TYR A 176 -22.41 -19.28 2.72
CA TYR A 176 -22.39 -19.48 1.27
C TYR A 176 -21.98 -18.21 0.52
N LEU A 177 -22.37 -17.03 1.00
CA LEU A 177 -21.90 -15.75 0.45
C LEU A 177 -20.36 -15.66 0.47
N THR A 178 -19.73 -16.01 1.60
CA THR A 178 -18.27 -16.05 1.73
C THR A 178 -17.65 -17.11 0.80
N TYR A 179 -18.27 -18.28 0.67
CA TYR A 179 -17.81 -19.35 -0.21
C TYR A 179 -17.83 -18.96 -1.69
N PHE A 180 -18.91 -18.32 -2.15
CA PHE A 180 -19.01 -17.84 -3.53
C PHE A 180 -18.14 -16.62 -3.81
N LYS A 181 -18.01 -15.67 -2.86
CA LYS A 181 -17.01 -14.58 -2.94
C LYS A 181 -15.59 -15.13 -3.10
N ARG A 182 -15.23 -16.20 -2.35
CA ARG A 182 -13.94 -16.89 -2.49
C ARG A 182 -13.77 -17.54 -3.88
N GLY A 183 -14.80 -18.15 -4.43
CA GLY A 183 -14.77 -18.72 -5.79
C GLY A 183 -14.50 -17.68 -6.88
N LEU A 184 -15.16 -16.52 -6.79
CA LEU A 184 -14.91 -15.36 -7.65
C LEU A 184 -13.47 -14.83 -7.49
N ASP A 185 -13.00 -14.67 -6.26
CA ASP A 185 -11.65 -14.19 -5.98
C ASP A 185 -10.56 -15.16 -6.51
N ILE A 186 -10.76 -16.48 -6.37
CA ILE A 186 -9.89 -17.49 -7.00
C ILE A 186 -9.95 -17.38 -8.53
N TYR A 187 -11.14 -17.21 -9.13
CA TYR A 187 -11.29 -17.02 -10.58
C TYR A 187 -10.52 -15.80 -11.08
N SER A 188 -10.67 -14.64 -10.43
CA SER A 188 -10.00 -13.40 -10.78
C SER A 188 -8.49 -13.45 -10.56
N ARG A 189 -8.01 -13.98 -9.43
CA ARG A 189 -6.56 -14.19 -9.22
C ARG A 189 -5.97 -15.20 -10.20
N SER A 190 -6.75 -16.17 -10.68
CA SER A 190 -6.30 -17.14 -11.69
C SER A 190 -6.19 -16.55 -13.09
N LYS A 191 -7.10 -15.65 -13.48
CA LYS A 191 -6.95 -14.83 -14.71
C LYS A 191 -5.54 -14.20 -14.77
N VAL A 192 -5.09 -13.59 -13.66
CA VAL A 192 -3.78 -12.93 -13.57
C VAL A 192 -2.63 -13.93 -13.42
N LYS A 193 -2.74 -14.91 -12.50
CA LYS A 193 -1.70 -15.92 -12.20
C LYS A 193 -1.28 -16.72 -13.43
N CYS A 194 -2.21 -16.99 -14.34
CA CYS A 194 -2.04 -17.90 -15.48
C CYS A 194 -1.78 -17.21 -16.82
N LEU A 195 -1.62 -15.88 -16.85
CA LEU A 195 -1.04 -15.17 -17.99
C LEU A 195 0.41 -15.64 -18.20
N GLY A 196 0.66 -16.34 -19.32
CA GLY A 196 1.98 -16.83 -19.72
C GLY A 196 2.54 -18.02 -18.93
N LYS A 197 1.91 -18.45 -17.82
CA LYS A 197 2.39 -19.57 -17.00
C LYS A 197 1.80 -20.91 -17.42
N GLN A 198 2.67 -21.92 -17.50
CA GLN A 198 2.34 -23.28 -17.94
C GLN A 198 2.71 -24.27 -16.82
N ASN A 199 1.81 -24.42 -15.85
CA ASN A 199 1.85 -25.50 -14.85
C ASN A 199 0.46 -26.16 -14.76
N GLU A 200 0.36 -27.29 -14.08
CA GLU A 200 -0.84 -28.14 -14.03
C GLU A 200 -2.10 -27.37 -13.65
N TYR A 201 -2.02 -26.50 -12.62
CA TYR A 201 -3.11 -25.61 -12.22
C TYR A 201 -3.53 -24.66 -13.35
N CYS A 202 -2.57 -23.98 -13.97
CA CYS A 202 -2.86 -23.02 -15.03
C CYS A 202 -3.28 -23.70 -16.34
N HIS A 203 -2.85 -24.93 -16.61
CA HIS A 203 -3.35 -25.70 -17.72
C HIS A 203 -4.83 -26.07 -17.54
N GLU A 204 -5.23 -26.54 -16.35
CA GLU A 204 -6.64 -26.83 -16.05
C GLU A 204 -7.50 -25.56 -16.17
N PHE A 205 -7.07 -24.45 -15.56
CA PHE A 205 -7.77 -23.16 -15.63
C PHE A 205 -7.85 -22.59 -17.06
N ASN A 206 -6.77 -22.68 -17.84
CA ASN A 206 -6.73 -22.20 -19.22
C ASN A 206 -7.53 -23.10 -20.17
N GLU A 207 -7.61 -24.42 -19.94
CA GLU A 207 -8.49 -25.32 -20.68
C GLU A 207 -9.96 -25.03 -20.37
N TYR A 208 -10.31 -24.90 -19.07
CA TYR A 208 -11.65 -24.54 -18.63
C TYR A 208 -12.14 -23.21 -19.24
N THR A 209 -11.36 -22.14 -19.10
CA THR A 209 -11.73 -20.83 -19.65
C THR A 209 -11.80 -20.82 -21.17
N LYS A 210 -10.94 -21.60 -21.87
CA LYS A 210 -11.02 -21.75 -23.33
C LYS A 210 -12.30 -22.46 -23.78
N ILE A 211 -12.72 -23.53 -23.11
CA ILE A 211 -13.97 -24.25 -23.40
C ILE A 211 -15.18 -23.34 -23.16
N ARG A 212 -15.22 -22.68 -22.00
CA ARG A 212 -16.23 -21.69 -21.61
C ARG A 212 -16.39 -20.57 -22.65
N ASN A 213 -15.29 -19.90 -22.99
CA ASN A 213 -15.30 -18.71 -23.84
C ASN A 213 -15.69 -19.01 -25.29
N LYS A 214 -15.54 -20.26 -25.75
CA LYS A 214 -15.90 -20.70 -27.11
C LYS A 214 -17.38 -20.47 -27.45
N ASN A 215 -18.27 -20.60 -26.46
CA ASN A 215 -19.72 -20.58 -26.67
C ASN A 215 -20.37 -19.25 -26.24
N GLN A 216 -19.61 -18.35 -25.61
CA GLN A 216 -20.10 -17.01 -25.25
C GLN A 216 -19.89 -16.05 -26.43
N LYS A 217 -20.99 -15.53 -27.01
CA LYS A 217 -20.91 -14.32 -27.84
C LYS A 217 -20.24 -13.24 -27.00
N LYS A 218 -19.19 -12.62 -27.53
CA LYS A 218 -18.31 -11.64 -26.86
C LYS A 218 -19.14 -10.53 -26.19
N THR A 219 -19.36 -10.62 -24.88
CA THR A 219 -20.34 -9.82 -24.13
C THR A 219 -19.75 -9.34 -22.80
N SER A 220 -20.07 -8.09 -22.43
CA SER A 220 -19.52 -7.39 -21.27
C SER A 220 -20.13 -7.78 -19.91
N PHE A 221 -21.22 -8.58 -19.91
CA PHE A 221 -22.01 -8.98 -18.72
C PHE A 221 -21.23 -9.71 -17.61
N LEU A 222 -19.97 -10.08 -17.88
CA LEU A 222 -18.99 -10.47 -16.87
C LEU A 222 -18.91 -9.45 -15.72
N SER A 223 -18.94 -8.14 -16.03
CA SER A 223 -18.64 -7.09 -15.05
C SER A 223 -19.73 -6.96 -13.97
N CYS A 224 -21.00 -6.74 -14.32
CA CYS A 224 -22.04 -6.54 -13.31
C CYS A 224 -22.20 -7.74 -12.36
N LYS A 225 -22.08 -8.99 -12.85
CA LYS A 225 -22.29 -10.19 -12.02
C LYS A 225 -21.12 -10.50 -11.09
N GLU A 226 -19.89 -10.27 -11.55
CA GLU A 226 -18.70 -10.28 -10.68
C GLU A 226 -18.84 -9.19 -9.60
N LYS A 227 -19.27 -7.98 -9.99
CA LYS A 227 -19.36 -6.83 -9.08
C LYS A 227 -20.51 -6.93 -8.06
N ILE A 228 -21.71 -7.36 -8.46
CA ILE A 228 -22.84 -7.63 -7.53
C ILE A 228 -22.39 -8.54 -6.40
N LEU A 229 -21.76 -9.68 -6.72
CA LEU A 229 -21.29 -10.62 -5.70
C LEU A 229 -20.24 -9.99 -4.79
N SER A 230 -19.34 -9.16 -5.32
CA SER A 230 -18.35 -8.44 -4.50
C SER A 230 -18.99 -7.45 -3.51
N SER A 231 -20.03 -6.73 -3.93
CA SER A 231 -20.71 -5.68 -3.14
C SER A 231 -21.69 -6.18 -2.07
N LEU A 232 -22.09 -7.46 -2.13
CA LEU A 232 -22.98 -8.06 -1.12
C LEU A 232 -22.25 -8.17 0.23
N ASN A 233 -22.53 -7.23 1.14
CA ASN A 233 -22.03 -7.25 2.51
C ASN A 233 -23.12 -7.69 3.49
N ASN A 234 -22.69 -7.97 4.73
CA ASN A 234 -23.51 -8.64 5.74
C ASN A 234 -24.01 -7.68 6.84
N GLU A 235 -23.80 -6.37 6.66
CA GLU A 235 -24.46 -5.32 7.45
C GLU A 235 -25.94 -5.27 7.05
N ASP A 236 -26.80 -4.90 7.99
CA ASP A 236 -28.24 -4.99 7.81
C ASP A 236 -28.70 -4.23 6.57
N ARG A 237 -29.42 -4.94 5.69
CA ARG A 237 -30.32 -4.32 4.71
C ARG A 237 -31.54 -3.74 5.46
N VAL A 238 -31.28 -2.72 6.29
CA VAL A 238 -32.22 -1.61 6.45
C VAL A 238 -32.30 -0.94 5.09
N ILE A 239 -33.10 -1.52 4.21
CA ILE A 239 -33.66 -0.78 3.09
C ILE A 239 -34.58 0.23 3.77
N THR A 240 -34.06 1.42 4.03
CA THR A 240 -34.87 2.63 4.22
C THR A 240 -35.64 2.82 2.92
N GLY A 241 -36.80 2.14 2.86
CA GLY A 241 -37.81 2.30 1.83
C GLY A 241 -38.51 3.64 1.97
N GLU A 242 -37.74 4.72 2.09
CA GLU A 242 -38.24 6.07 1.91
C GLU A 242 -38.72 6.17 0.46
N SER A 243 -40.04 6.06 0.31
CA SER A 243 -40.73 6.28 -0.95
C SER A 243 -40.65 7.77 -1.27
N ILE A 244 -39.52 8.20 -1.86
CA ILE A 244 -39.44 9.48 -2.56
C ILE A 244 -40.56 9.47 -3.60
N ASN A 245 -41.53 10.37 -3.43
CA ASN A 245 -42.69 10.49 -4.33
C ASN A 245 -42.19 10.67 -5.77
N LYS A 246 -42.79 9.92 -6.69
CA LYS A 246 -42.10 9.48 -7.91
C LYS A 246 -42.60 10.13 -9.20
N ASP A 247 -43.46 11.13 -9.06
CA ASP A 247 -44.33 11.58 -10.13
C ASP A 247 -43.82 12.84 -10.85
N GLU A 248 -42.73 13.45 -10.37
CA GLU A 248 -41.95 14.44 -11.13
C GLU A 248 -40.47 14.07 -11.24
N ILE A 249 -39.95 14.13 -12.46
CA ILE A 249 -38.51 14.15 -12.73
C ILE A 249 -38.03 15.57 -12.37
N HIS A 250 -37.47 15.71 -11.15
CA HIS A 250 -36.80 16.92 -10.71
C HIS A 250 -35.92 17.47 -11.84
N ASP A 251 -36.01 18.78 -12.09
CA ASP A 251 -35.24 19.38 -13.17
C ASP A 251 -33.74 19.31 -12.85
N TYR A 252 -32.94 18.93 -13.85
CA TYR A 252 -31.54 18.56 -13.62
C TYR A 252 -30.79 19.73 -12.98
N THR A 253 -30.25 19.49 -11.79
CA THR A 253 -29.38 20.44 -11.10
C THR A 253 -27.94 19.92 -11.07
N LEU A 254 -27.01 20.87 -11.17
CA LEU A 254 -25.61 20.70 -10.78
C LEU A 254 -25.49 20.08 -9.38
N ASP A 255 -24.28 19.62 -9.05
CA ASP A 255 -23.92 19.26 -7.67
C ASP A 255 -24.47 20.32 -6.69
N PRO A 256 -25.35 19.98 -5.72
CA PRO A 256 -26.18 20.98 -5.05
C PRO A 256 -25.39 22.06 -4.31
N ASP A 257 -24.27 21.68 -3.70
CA ASP A 257 -23.37 22.62 -3.02
C ASP A 257 -22.72 23.57 -4.02
N LEU A 258 -22.23 23.06 -5.16
CA LEU A 258 -21.72 23.89 -6.25
C LEU A 258 -22.79 24.82 -6.81
N LYS A 259 -24.01 24.33 -7.07
CA LYS A 259 -25.10 25.15 -7.62
C LYS A 259 -25.38 26.34 -6.70
N LYS A 260 -25.52 26.09 -5.40
CA LYS A 260 -25.76 27.09 -4.37
C LYS A 260 -24.67 28.17 -4.30
N LEU A 261 -23.41 27.82 -4.61
CA LEU A 261 -22.31 28.80 -4.75
C LEU A 261 -22.42 29.62 -6.06
N LEU A 262 -22.70 28.96 -7.18
CA LEU A 262 -22.76 29.61 -8.49
C LEU A 262 -24.06 30.46 -8.67
N GLU A 263 -25.13 30.13 -7.96
CA GLU A 263 -26.35 30.95 -7.81
C GLU A 263 -26.08 32.24 -7.03
N LYS A 264 -25.44 32.13 -5.84
CA LYS A 264 -25.05 33.28 -4.99
C LYS A 264 -24.29 34.35 -5.78
N ASP A 265 -23.33 33.92 -6.60
CA ASP A 265 -22.47 34.79 -7.41
C ASP A 265 -23.04 35.11 -8.80
N LYS A 266 -24.26 34.66 -9.12
CA LYS A 266 -24.96 34.89 -10.41
C LYS A 266 -24.16 34.42 -11.64
N ILE A 267 -23.54 33.25 -11.50
CA ILE A 267 -22.74 32.56 -12.51
C ILE A 267 -23.57 31.49 -13.25
N ASP A 268 -24.52 30.85 -12.55
CA ASP A 268 -25.25 29.66 -13.01
C ASP A 268 -25.88 29.80 -14.42
N ASP A 269 -26.55 30.93 -14.68
CA ASP A 269 -27.15 31.30 -15.98
C ASP A 269 -26.16 31.44 -17.15
N LYS A 270 -24.85 31.25 -16.94
CA LYS A 270 -23.80 31.37 -17.96
C LYS A 270 -23.11 30.03 -18.26
N LEU A 271 -23.43 28.97 -17.52
CA LEU A 271 -22.69 27.72 -17.54
C LEU A 271 -23.06 26.82 -18.75
N PRO A 272 -22.12 26.49 -19.65
CA PRO A 272 -22.46 25.73 -20.86
C PRO A 272 -22.96 24.30 -20.60
N LEU A 273 -22.38 23.64 -19.59
CA LEU A 273 -22.74 22.27 -19.20
C LEU A 273 -24.15 22.21 -18.58
N HIS A 274 -24.50 23.10 -17.63
CA HIS A 274 -25.84 23.15 -17.05
C HIS A 274 -26.94 23.37 -18.11
N LYS A 275 -26.72 24.30 -19.05
CA LYS A 275 -27.66 24.55 -20.15
C LYS A 275 -27.81 23.35 -21.08
N TYR A 276 -26.72 22.66 -21.38
CA TYR A 276 -26.77 21.45 -22.21
C TYR A 276 -27.53 20.31 -21.51
N TYR A 277 -27.32 20.12 -20.20
CA TYR A 277 -28.12 19.18 -19.40
C TYR A 277 -29.62 19.50 -19.42
N GLY A 278 -30.00 20.79 -19.43
CA GLY A 278 -31.39 21.20 -19.60
C GLY A 278 -31.98 20.74 -20.95
N VAL A 279 -31.23 20.87 -22.05
CA VAL A 279 -31.64 20.38 -23.38
C VAL A 279 -31.82 18.86 -23.40
N LEU A 280 -30.86 18.11 -22.85
CA LEU A 280 -30.92 16.64 -22.77
C LEU A 280 -32.09 16.16 -21.89
N THR A 281 -32.31 16.82 -20.75
CA THR A 281 -33.37 16.48 -19.80
C THR A 281 -34.76 16.82 -20.36
N GLY A 282 -34.90 17.95 -21.07
CA GLY A 282 -36.13 18.28 -21.80
C GLY A 282 -36.46 17.25 -22.89
N GLN A 283 -35.46 16.82 -23.67
CA GLN A 283 -35.65 15.75 -24.64
C GLN A 283 -36.06 14.43 -23.97
N TYR A 284 -35.42 14.05 -22.85
CA TYR A 284 -35.77 12.85 -22.09
C TYR A 284 -37.21 12.90 -21.54
N LYS A 285 -37.65 14.05 -21.01
CA LYS A 285 -39.01 14.28 -20.50
C LYS A 285 -40.08 14.19 -21.61
N THR A 286 -39.77 14.61 -22.84
CA THR A 286 -40.73 14.57 -23.96
C THR A 286 -40.81 13.22 -24.68
N TYR A 287 -39.79 12.36 -24.58
CA TYR A 287 -39.74 11.12 -25.35
C TYR A 287 -40.39 9.93 -24.62
N THR A 288 -41.64 9.66 -24.97
CA THR A 288 -42.48 8.62 -24.32
C THR A 288 -42.33 7.22 -24.92
N THR A 289 -41.66 7.08 -26.07
CA THR A 289 -41.58 5.83 -26.84
C THR A 289 -40.52 4.88 -26.28
N SER A 290 -40.88 3.64 -25.97
CA SER A 290 -39.92 2.60 -25.59
C SER A 290 -39.41 1.81 -26.80
N ASP A 291 -38.09 1.63 -26.92
CA ASP A 291 -37.50 0.67 -27.86
C ASP A 291 -37.03 -0.56 -27.07
N CYS A 292 -37.92 -1.54 -26.92
CA CYS A 292 -37.59 -2.81 -26.27
C CYS A 292 -37.02 -3.88 -27.22
N ASN A 293 -37.02 -3.65 -28.54
CA ASN A 293 -36.73 -4.70 -29.52
C ASN A 293 -35.24 -5.08 -29.49
N TYR A 294 -34.37 -4.13 -29.19
CA TYR A 294 -32.92 -4.36 -28.98
C TYR A 294 -32.62 -5.17 -27.70
N PHE A 295 -33.58 -5.31 -26.79
CA PHE A 295 -33.44 -6.02 -25.52
C PHE A 295 -34.02 -7.45 -25.54
N GLU A 296 -34.54 -7.93 -26.69
CA GLU A 296 -35.05 -9.30 -26.79
C GLU A 296 -33.95 -10.34 -26.54
N GLY A 297 -34.21 -11.27 -25.62
CA GLY A 297 -33.25 -12.28 -25.17
C GLY A 297 -32.42 -11.91 -23.94
N TYR A 298 -32.55 -10.70 -23.38
CA TYR A 298 -31.84 -10.30 -22.15
C TYR A 298 -32.77 -10.23 -20.91
N PRO A 299 -32.34 -10.75 -19.74
CA PRO A 299 -33.08 -10.61 -18.49
C PRO A 299 -32.83 -9.22 -17.88
N ILE A 300 -33.89 -8.44 -17.68
CA ILE A 300 -33.84 -7.04 -17.22
C ILE A 300 -34.89 -6.85 -16.13
N LYS A 301 -34.51 -6.37 -14.94
CA LYS A 301 -35.44 -6.20 -13.81
C LYS A 301 -36.39 -5.01 -14.00
N LYS A 302 -35.92 -3.87 -14.52
CA LYS A 302 -36.72 -2.66 -14.80
C LYS A 302 -36.91 -2.44 -16.32
N LYS A 303 -37.38 -3.46 -17.03
CA LYS A 303 -37.46 -3.48 -18.50
C LYS A 303 -38.04 -2.18 -19.09
N ASP A 304 -39.22 -1.75 -18.65
CA ASP A 304 -39.90 -0.58 -19.23
C ASP A 304 -39.12 0.73 -19.00
N THR A 305 -38.52 0.91 -17.82
CA THR A 305 -37.71 2.09 -17.49
C THR A 305 -36.46 2.15 -18.37
N ILE A 306 -35.80 1.01 -18.57
CA ILE A 306 -34.56 0.88 -19.34
C ILE A 306 -34.83 0.99 -20.85
N CYS A 307 -35.94 0.42 -21.36
CA CYS A 307 -36.36 0.60 -22.76
C CYS A 307 -36.74 2.05 -23.09
N LYS A 308 -37.37 2.78 -22.13
CA LYS A 308 -37.66 4.22 -22.29
C LYS A 308 -36.37 5.04 -22.34
N LEU A 309 -35.45 4.81 -21.39
CA LEU A 309 -34.14 5.46 -21.40
C LEU A 309 -33.36 5.18 -22.69
N TRP A 310 -33.39 3.94 -23.18
CA TRP A 310 -32.72 3.56 -24.42
C TRP A 310 -33.35 4.22 -25.64
N GLY A 311 -34.67 4.26 -25.75
CA GLY A 311 -35.36 4.97 -26.83
C GLY A 311 -34.95 6.45 -26.89
N SER A 312 -34.94 7.13 -25.73
CA SER A 312 -34.53 8.53 -25.63
C SER A 312 -33.06 8.75 -26.03
N VAL A 313 -32.15 7.94 -25.49
CA VAL A 313 -30.70 8.04 -25.77
C VAL A 313 -30.38 7.70 -27.22
N LYS A 314 -30.97 6.63 -27.76
CA LYS A 314 -30.86 6.24 -29.17
C LYS A 314 -31.25 7.39 -30.09
N LYS A 315 -32.39 8.04 -29.87
CA LYS A 315 -32.81 9.19 -30.70
C LYS A 315 -31.84 10.37 -30.60
N MET A 316 -31.26 10.63 -29.42
CA MET A 316 -30.23 11.67 -29.25
C MET A 316 -28.92 11.32 -29.98
N LEU A 317 -28.56 10.03 -30.06
CA LEU A 317 -27.42 9.54 -30.84
C LEU A 317 -27.69 9.59 -32.35
N GLU A 318 -28.91 9.27 -32.80
CA GLU A 318 -29.34 9.39 -34.21
C GLU A 318 -29.24 10.85 -34.69
N MET A 319 -29.66 11.81 -33.85
CA MET A 319 -29.61 13.25 -34.13
C MET A 319 -28.28 13.92 -33.71
N TRP A 320 -27.24 13.14 -33.36
CA TRP A 320 -26.03 13.68 -32.72
C TRP A 320 -25.31 14.72 -33.58
N ASN A 321 -25.04 14.37 -34.84
CA ASN A 321 -24.27 15.19 -35.76
C ASN A 321 -25.01 16.46 -36.22
N GLU A 322 -26.30 16.58 -35.93
CA GLU A 322 -27.17 17.68 -36.35
C GLU A 322 -27.44 18.65 -35.20
N VAL A 323 -27.76 18.12 -34.02
CA VAL A 323 -28.20 18.91 -32.85
C VAL A 323 -27.21 18.81 -31.69
N TYR A 324 -27.02 17.61 -31.13
CA TYR A 324 -26.41 17.44 -29.81
C TYR A 324 -24.90 17.69 -29.80
N GLY A 325 -24.16 17.21 -30.81
CA GLY A 325 -22.72 17.40 -30.98
C GLY A 325 -22.28 18.78 -31.50
N LYS A 326 -23.20 19.75 -31.62
CA LYS A 326 -22.94 21.11 -32.13
C LYS A 326 -23.36 22.24 -31.18
N TYR A 327 -23.78 21.90 -29.96
CA TYR A 327 -24.37 22.84 -29.01
C TYR A 327 -23.40 23.97 -28.58
N ASN A 328 -23.86 25.22 -28.70
CA ASN A 328 -23.16 26.45 -28.31
C ASN A 328 -21.69 26.58 -28.79
N GLY A 329 -21.34 25.95 -29.92
CA GLY A 329 -19.98 26.01 -30.48
C GLY A 329 -18.91 25.26 -29.67
N LEU A 330 -19.30 24.39 -28.73
CA LEU A 330 -18.38 23.49 -28.05
C LEU A 330 -17.92 22.35 -28.96
N ASN A 331 -16.77 21.76 -28.65
CA ASN A 331 -16.32 20.52 -29.31
C ASN A 331 -17.29 19.36 -29.01
N SER A 332 -17.66 18.61 -30.06
CA SER A 332 -18.46 17.38 -29.99
C SER A 332 -17.93 16.39 -28.94
N ASP A 333 -16.59 16.24 -28.82
CA ASP A 333 -15.99 15.35 -27.80
C ASP A 333 -16.41 15.78 -26.38
N LYS A 334 -16.38 17.09 -26.11
CA LYS A 334 -16.74 17.66 -24.81
C LYS A 334 -18.25 17.53 -24.55
N LEU A 335 -19.06 17.73 -25.58
CA LEU A 335 -20.51 17.49 -25.52
C LEU A 335 -20.82 15.99 -25.30
N CYS A 336 -19.98 15.09 -25.79
CA CYS A 336 -20.08 13.65 -25.54
C CYS A 336 -19.63 13.25 -24.12
N ASP A 337 -18.57 13.86 -23.59
CA ASP A 337 -18.23 13.80 -22.16
C ASP A 337 -19.45 14.21 -21.31
N TYR A 338 -20.03 15.37 -21.61
CA TYR A 338 -21.22 15.89 -20.91
C TYR A 338 -22.40 14.91 -20.98
N PHE A 339 -22.71 14.38 -22.17
CA PHE A 339 -23.80 13.42 -22.37
C PHE A 339 -23.63 12.13 -21.55
N ASN A 340 -22.39 11.67 -21.36
CA ASN A 340 -22.10 10.50 -20.53
C ASN A 340 -22.30 10.78 -19.02
N TYR A 341 -21.87 11.93 -18.50
CA TYR A 341 -22.09 12.29 -17.08
C TYR A 341 -23.56 12.66 -16.78
N TRP A 342 -24.28 13.24 -17.75
CA TRP A 342 -25.73 13.38 -17.69
C TRP A 342 -26.41 12.01 -17.51
N LEU A 343 -26.05 11.03 -18.34
CA LEU A 343 -26.63 9.70 -18.26
C LEU A 343 -26.32 9.00 -16.93
N TYR A 344 -25.12 9.16 -16.38
CA TYR A 344 -24.78 8.63 -15.04
C TYR A 344 -25.76 9.12 -13.98
N ASP A 345 -26.22 10.37 -14.05
CA ASP A 345 -27.21 10.90 -13.10
C ASP A 345 -28.63 10.39 -13.37
N ILE A 346 -29.05 10.26 -14.63
CA ILE A 346 -30.35 9.66 -14.97
C ILE A 346 -30.41 8.20 -14.48
N LEU A 347 -29.31 7.44 -14.62
CA LEU A 347 -29.17 6.08 -14.11
C LEU A 347 -29.24 6.02 -12.57
N ARG A 348 -28.64 7.02 -11.89
CA ARG A 348 -28.74 7.21 -10.43
C ARG A 348 -30.19 7.49 -10.02
N TYR A 349 -30.85 8.47 -10.65
CA TYR A 349 -32.22 8.90 -10.36
C TYR A 349 -33.25 7.77 -10.54
N ILE A 350 -33.21 7.02 -11.65
CA ILE A 350 -34.13 5.88 -11.84
C ILE A 350 -33.78 4.67 -10.96
N ASN A 351 -32.66 4.74 -10.22
CA ASN A 351 -32.03 3.66 -9.46
C ASN A 351 -31.88 2.40 -10.35
N ALA A 352 -31.12 2.55 -11.44
CA ALA A 352 -30.95 1.51 -12.45
C ALA A 352 -30.21 0.29 -11.87
N PRO A 353 -30.74 -0.94 -12.02
CA PRO A 353 -30.03 -2.13 -11.57
C PRO A 353 -28.70 -2.30 -12.33
N LEU A 354 -27.66 -2.78 -11.63
CA LEU A 354 -26.30 -2.87 -12.18
C LEU A 354 -26.23 -3.66 -13.50
N CYS A 355 -26.86 -4.83 -13.57
CA CYS A 355 -26.86 -5.63 -14.80
C CYS A 355 -27.78 -5.08 -15.89
N ASP A 356 -28.93 -4.50 -15.54
CA ASP A 356 -29.78 -3.78 -16.50
C ASP A 356 -28.99 -2.65 -17.19
N THR A 357 -28.07 -2.01 -16.45
CA THR A 357 -27.20 -0.94 -16.93
C THR A 357 -26.02 -1.46 -17.76
N ASP A 358 -25.38 -2.58 -17.39
CA ASP A 358 -24.40 -3.27 -18.26
C ASP A 358 -25.01 -3.62 -19.64
N ILE A 359 -26.28 -4.04 -19.67
CA ILE A 359 -27.03 -4.32 -20.91
C ILE A 359 -27.28 -3.04 -21.71
N PHE A 360 -27.66 -1.94 -21.05
CA PHE A 360 -27.81 -0.64 -21.69
C PHE A 360 -26.51 -0.19 -22.39
N TYR A 361 -25.38 -0.19 -21.69
CA TYR A 361 -24.09 0.22 -22.28
C TYR A 361 -23.61 -0.73 -23.38
N TYR A 362 -23.87 -2.04 -23.26
CA TYR A 362 -23.59 -3.00 -24.32
C TYR A 362 -24.37 -2.68 -25.62
N LEU A 363 -25.63 -2.26 -25.51
CA LEU A 363 -26.46 -1.90 -26.66
C LEU A 363 -26.09 -0.54 -27.26
N TRP A 364 -25.67 0.44 -26.45
CA TRP A 364 -25.06 1.69 -26.96
C TRP A 364 -23.85 1.36 -27.83
N ASN A 365 -22.89 0.56 -27.31
CA ASN A 365 -21.71 0.20 -28.09
C ASN A 365 -22.06 -0.55 -29.38
N GLN A 366 -23.00 -1.51 -29.36
CA GLN A 366 -23.51 -2.14 -30.59
C GLN A 366 -24.12 -1.14 -31.59
N PHE A 367 -24.82 -0.10 -31.10
CA PHE A 367 -25.44 0.91 -31.94
C PHE A 367 -24.38 1.81 -32.59
N THR A 368 -23.37 2.26 -31.82
CA THR A 368 -22.25 3.02 -32.39
C THR A 368 -21.43 2.20 -33.37
N ASP A 369 -21.17 0.91 -33.09
CA ASP A 369 -20.42 0.03 -33.99
C ASP A 369 -21.13 -0.15 -35.36
N LYS A 370 -22.46 -0.30 -35.35
CA LYS A 370 -23.27 -0.39 -36.58
C LYS A 370 -23.27 0.93 -37.37
N ASN A 371 -23.20 2.06 -36.67
CA ASN A 371 -23.29 3.41 -37.24
C ASN A 371 -21.93 4.12 -37.42
N ALA A 372 -20.82 3.43 -37.17
CA ALA A 372 -19.44 3.93 -37.25
C ALA A 372 -19.00 4.41 -38.65
N LYS A 373 -19.88 4.36 -39.65
CA LYS A 373 -19.71 5.01 -40.95
C LYS A 373 -19.95 6.53 -40.91
N SER A 374 -20.49 7.08 -39.80
CA SER A 374 -20.59 8.54 -39.58
C SER A 374 -19.56 9.00 -38.56
N ILE A 375 -18.74 9.98 -38.95
CA ILE A 375 -17.41 10.24 -38.38
C ILE A 375 -17.40 10.85 -36.96
N ASN A 376 -18.53 11.40 -36.48
CA ASN A 376 -18.58 12.23 -35.25
C ASN A 376 -19.58 11.73 -34.17
N THR A 377 -19.97 10.44 -34.18
CA THR A 377 -20.99 9.91 -33.23
C THR A 377 -20.46 9.85 -31.79
N CYS A 378 -21.29 10.21 -30.79
CA CYS A 378 -20.90 10.05 -29.39
C CYS A 378 -20.83 8.58 -28.94
N HIS A 379 -19.64 8.17 -28.51
CA HIS A 379 -19.39 6.85 -27.92
C HIS A 379 -19.68 6.84 -26.42
N SER A 380 -20.09 5.67 -25.92
CA SER A 380 -20.27 5.47 -24.48
C SER A 380 -18.92 5.42 -23.76
N LYS A 381 -18.80 6.04 -22.59
CA LYS A 381 -17.71 5.77 -21.66
C LYS A 381 -17.80 4.33 -21.14
N SER A 382 -16.65 3.73 -20.82
CA SER A 382 -16.61 2.37 -20.28
C SER A 382 -17.30 2.29 -18.92
N TYR A 383 -18.46 1.65 -18.89
CA TYR A 383 -19.21 1.33 -17.68
C TYR A 383 -18.74 -0.01 -17.10
N TYR A 384 -18.44 -0.03 -15.80
CA TYR A 384 -17.96 -1.21 -15.07
C TYR A 384 -18.86 -1.51 -13.86
N GLY A 385 -20.18 -1.63 -14.10
CA GLY A 385 -21.17 -1.84 -13.04
C GLY A 385 -21.15 -0.78 -11.94
N PHE A 386 -21.11 0.52 -12.28
CA PHE A 386 -21.08 1.59 -11.26
C PHE A 386 -22.39 1.62 -10.45
N ASN A 387 -22.25 1.58 -9.12
CA ASN A 387 -23.34 1.72 -8.16
C ASN A 387 -23.73 3.20 -7.95
N SER A 388 -24.81 3.45 -7.20
CA SER A 388 -25.35 4.81 -6.99
C SER A 388 -24.35 5.80 -6.38
N GLU A 389 -23.52 5.36 -5.44
CA GLU A 389 -22.48 6.18 -4.79
C GLU A 389 -21.30 6.43 -5.74
N GLU A 390 -20.86 5.40 -6.47
CA GLU A 390 -19.81 5.53 -7.48
C GLU A 390 -20.21 6.49 -8.61
N LEU A 391 -21.47 6.45 -9.05
CA LEU A 391 -22.03 7.40 -10.03
C LEU A 391 -22.04 8.82 -9.45
N GLU A 392 -22.53 9.01 -8.22
CA GLU A 392 -22.56 10.34 -7.59
C GLU A 392 -21.17 10.94 -7.39
N ASN A 393 -20.21 10.16 -6.88
CA ASN A 393 -18.82 10.59 -6.69
C ASN A 393 -18.16 11.00 -8.01
N LYS A 394 -18.44 10.28 -9.11
CA LYS A 394 -18.01 10.65 -10.46
C LYS A 394 -18.60 11.98 -10.92
N ILE A 395 -19.92 12.15 -10.78
CA ILE A 395 -20.65 13.36 -11.18
C ILE A 395 -20.14 14.58 -10.41
N LYS A 396 -20.01 14.48 -9.08
CA LYS A 396 -19.48 15.53 -8.20
C LYS A 396 -18.09 15.98 -8.61
N LEU A 397 -17.14 15.04 -8.71
CA LEU A 397 -15.76 15.38 -9.06
C LEU A 397 -15.65 15.90 -10.51
N PHE A 398 -16.46 15.40 -11.44
CA PHE A 398 -16.51 15.95 -12.81
C PHE A 398 -17.03 17.40 -12.85
N HIS A 399 -18.12 17.70 -12.15
CA HIS A 399 -18.66 19.06 -12.06
C HIS A 399 -17.64 20.04 -11.44
N PHE A 400 -16.99 19.64 -10.34
CA PHE A 400 -15.91 20.44 -9.75
C PHE A 400 -14.80 20.75 -10.77
N LEU A 401 -14.34 19.76 -11.52
CA LEU A 401 -13.23 19.91 -12.46
C LEU A 401 -13.60 20.78 -13.68
N GLU A 402 -14.83 20.69 -14.19
CA GLU A 402 -15.31 21.53 -15.28
C GLU A 402 -15.40 23.01 -14.87
N TYR A 403 -15.96 23.30 -13.69
CA TYR A 403 -16.17 24.67 -13.22
C TYR A 403 -15.03 25.22 -12.34
N TYR A 404 -13.95 24.46 -12.14
CA TYR A 404 -12.80 24.91 -11.35
C TYR A 404 -12.23 26.24 -11.86
N GLY A 405 -12.25 26.48 -13.18
CA GLY A 405 -11.85 27.78 -13.76
C GLY A 405 -12.67 28.96 -13.21
N ASN A 406 -14.00 28.82 -13.13
CA ASN A 406 -14.88 29.85 -12.60
C ASN A 406 -14.68 30.07 -11.09
N ILE A 407 -14.54 28.97 -10.32
CA ILE A 407 -14.25 29.01 -8.89
C ILE A 407 -12.91 29.72 -8.63
N ARG A 408 -11.87 29.35 -9.39
CA ARG A 408 -10.52 29.91 -9.33
C ARG A 408 -10.51 31.40 -9.63
N ASP A 409 -11.23 31.85 -10.65
CA ASP A 409 -11.35 33.26 -10.97
C ASP A 409 -12.11 34.02 -9.87
N LYS A 410 -13.15 33.42 -9.28
CA LYS A 410 -13.79 33.97 -8.07
C LYS A 410 -12.88 34.03 -6.85
N LEU A 411 -11.94 33.10 -6.69
CA LEU A 411 -10.92 33.21 -5.64
C LEU A 411 -9.87 34.30 -5.90
N LYS A 412 -9.72 34.81 -7.14
CA LYS A 412 -8.82 35.94 -7.41
C LYS A 412 -9.39 37.26 -6.90
N GLU A 413 -10.69 37.48 -7.02
CA GLU A 413 -11.37 38.71 -6.57
C GLU A 413 -11.08 38.99 -5.09
N ASP A 414 -10.63 40.21 -4.78
CA ASP A 414 -10.15 40.54 -3.43
C ASP A 414 -11.28 40.80 -2.42
N ASN A 415 -12.46 41.20 -2.90
CA ASN A 415 -13.68 41.43 -2.09
C ASN A 415 -14.73 40.31 -2.25
N ASN A 416 -14.29 39.04 -2.40
CA ASN A 416 -15.23 37.92 -2.50
C ASN A 416 -15.78 37.51 -1.12
N ASN A 417 -17.00 37.95 -0.80
CA ASN A 417 -17.72 37.60 0.43
C ASN A 417 -18.01 36.09 0.58
N ASN A 418 -18.15 35.35 -0.52
CA ASN A 418 -18.40 33.90 -0.55
C ASN A 418 -17.10 33.07 -0.58
N LYS A 419 -15.92 33.70 -0.48
CA LYS A 419 -14.60 33.05 -0.51
C LYS A 419 -14.49 31.88 0.48
N LYS A 420 -15.03 32.02 1.70
CA LYS A 420 -14.98 30.96 2.74
C LYS A 420 -15.71 29.70 2.29
N ASP A 421 -16.91 29.87 1.74
CA ASP A 421 -17.75 28.76 1.25
C ASP A 421 -17.09 28.07 0.05
N TYR A 422 -16.48 28.83 -0.87
CA TYR A 422 -15.67 28.26 -1.95
C TYR A 422 -14.48 27.44 -1.44
N CYS A 423 -13.78 27.89 -0.39
CA CYS A 423 -12.69 27.12 0.21
C CYS A 423 -13.22 25.80 0.83
N TYR A 424 -14.31 25.83 1.60
CA TYR A 424 -14.91 24.59 2.14
C TYR A 424 -15.34 23.61 1.03
N TYR A 425 -15.88 24.11 -0.08
CA TYR A 425 -16.24 23.27 -1.23
C TYR A 425 -15.03 22.68 -1.95
N ILE A 426 -13.94 23.45 -2.12
CA ILE A 426 -12.69 22.91 -2.66
C ILE A 426 -12.12 21.84 -1.73
N GLN A 427 -12.16 22.05 -0.41
CA GLN A 427 -11.72 21.06 0.56
C GLN A 427 -12.52 19.75 0.42
N SER A 428 -13.85 19.79 0.39
CA SER A 428 -14.67 18.58 0.28
C SER A 428 -14.45 17.85 -1.06
N MET A 429 -14.18 18.56 -2.15
CA MET A 429 -13.81 17.95 -3.43
C MET A 429 -12.40 17.33 -3.44
N PHE A 430 -11.47 17.88 -2.65
CA PHE A 430 -10.13 17.29 -2.44
C PHE A 430 -10.18 16.07 -1.49
N GLU A 431 -11.04 16.09 -0.48
CA GLU A 431 -11.35 14.93 0.37
C GLU A 431 -12.02 13.81 -0.43
N LEU A 432 -12.98 14.16 -1.31
CA LEU A 432 -13.60 13.24 -2.26
C LEU A 432 -12.56 12.62 -3.21
N TYR A 433 -11.64 13.40 -3.76
CA TYR A 433 -10.51 12.87 -4.55
C TYR A 433 -9.67 11.85 -3.76
N LYS A 434 -9.38 12.10 -2.48
CA LYS A 434 -8.64 11.14 -1.62
C LYS A 434 -9.44 9.86 -1.37
N ALA A 435 -10.73 9.97 -1.07
CA ALA A 435 -11.62 8.81 -0.88
C ALA A 435 -11.74 7.97 -2.17
N MET A 436 -11.97 8.63 -3.31
CA MET A 436 -12.00 7.98 -4.63
C MET A 436 -10.65 7.31 -4.95
N LEU A 437 -9.51 7.96 -4.66
CA LEU A 437 -8.19 7.41 -4.89
C LEU A 437 -7.93 6.14 -4.06
N TYR A 438 -8.27 6.15 -2.77
CA TYR A 438 -8.11 4.99 -1.89
C TYR A 438 -9.05 3.83 -2.27
N ASN A 439 -10.28 4.15 -2.67
CA ASN A 439 -11.29 3.16 -3.06
C ASN A 439 -11.16 2.67 -4.52
N ASN A 440 -10.20 3.16 -5.32
CA ASN A 440 -10.08 2.87 -6.76
C ASN A 440 -9.57 1.46 -7.12
N VAL A 441 -9.80 0.45 -6.27
CA VAL A 441 -9.27 -0.92 -6.43
C VAL A 441 -9.70 -1.56 -7.76
N SER A 442 -10.89 -1.22 -8.24
CA SER A 442 -11.46 -1.71 -9.52
C SER A 442 -11.31 -0.72 -10.69
N HIS A 443 -10.40 0.25 -10.60
CA HIS A 443 -10.16 1.31 -11.60
C HIS A 443 -11.37 2.19 -11.98
N VAL A 444 -12.45 2.13 -11.19
CA VAL A 444 -13.72 2.84 -11.41
C VAL A 444 -13.54 4.34 -11.66
N TYR A 445 -12.72 5.02 -10.87
CA TYR A 445 -12.53 6.47 -10.88
C TYR A 445 -11.34 6.94 -11.74
N SER A 446 -10.79 6.06 -12.59
CA SER A 446 -9.52 6.33 -13.29
C SER A 446 -9.55 7.51 -14.27
N GLU A 447 -10.70 7.90 -14.81
CA GLU A 447 -10.81 9.10 -15.65
C GLU A 447 -10.80 10.38 -14.80
N GLU A 448 -11.62 10.42 -13.75
CA GLU A 448 -11.79 11.59 -12.90
C GLU A 448 -10.51 11.88 -12.11
N LEU A 449 -9.85 10.85 -11.57
CA LEU A 449 -8.54 10.97 -10.91
C LEU A 449 -7.44 11.43 -11.88
N ARG A 450 -7.50 11.05 -13.18
CA ARG A 450 -6.57 11.53 -14.22
C ARG A 450 -6.80 13.01 -14.52
N PHE A 451 -8.06 13.43 -14.67
CA PHE A 451 -8.40 14.83 -14.94
C PHE A 451 -8.08 15.74 -13.74
N PHE A 452 -8.33 15.29 -12.50
CA PHE A 452 -7.93 16.00 -11.28
C PHE A 452 -6.42 16.22 -11.23
N ARG A 453 -5.62 15.17 -11.47
CA ARG A 453 -4.15 15.30 -11.55
C ARG A 453 -3.72 16.24 -12.68
N LYS A 454 -4.37 16.21 -13.85
CA LYS A 454 -4.07 17.12 -14.97
C LYS A 454 -4.23 18.60 -14.59
N ILE A 455 -5.18 18.96 -13.74
CA ILE A 455 -5.36 20.34 -13.26
C ILE A 455 -4.39 20.66 -12.11
N PHE A 456 -4.33 19.83 -11.09
CA PHE A 456 -3.71 20.19 -9.80
C PHE A 456 -2.26 19.73 -9.61
N TRP A 457 -1.78 18.71 -10.33
CA TRP A 457 -0.41 18.22 -10.20
C TRP A 457 0.58 19.12 -10.95
N GLY A 458 1.65 19.57 -10.28
CA GLY A 458 2.79 20.29 -10.91
C GLY A 458 2.52 21.72 -11.40
N ASN A 459 1.27 22.10 -11.66
CA ASN A 459 0.90 23.36 -12.34
C ASN A 459 0.94 24.62 -11.45
N ASN A 460 1.61 24.62 -10.30
CA ASN A 460 1.53 25.64 -9.23
C ASN A 460 0.11 25.91 -8.66
N GLU A 461 -0.92 25.22 -9.15
CA GLU A 461 -2.32 25.51 -8.82
C GLU A 461 -2.66 25.18 -7.35
N VAL A 462 -2.08 24.11 -6.82
CA VAL A 462 -2.10 23.79 -5.39
C VAL A 462 -1.44 24.90 -4.55
N THR A 463 -0.44 25.60 -5.07
CA THR A 463 0.22 26.74 -4.39
C THR A 463 -0.66 28.00 -4.44
N PHE A 464 -1.37 28.25 -5.55
CA PHE A 464 -2.41 29.28 -5.63
C PHE A 464 -3.51 29.03 -4.60
N LEU A 465 -4.02 27.79 -4.54
CA LEU A 465 -5.04 27.41 -3.57
C LEU A 465 -4.55 27.60 -2.14
N LYS A 466 -3.37 27.12 -1.75
CA LYS A 466 -2.81 27.38 -0.39
C LYS A 466 -2.75 28.86 -0.02
N LYS A 467 -2.48 29.75 -0.99
CA LYS A 467 -2.41 31.21 -0.75
C LYS A 467 -3.79 31.88 -0.62
N LYS A 468 -4.80 31.45 -1.39
CA LYS A 468 -6.16 32.04 -1.31
C LYS A 468 -7.03 31.33 -0.26
N CYS A 469 -6.98 30.00 -0.21
CA CYS A 469 -7.63 29.11 0.75
C CYS A 469 -6.56 28.37 1.58
N PRO A 470 -6.06 28.96 2.66
CA PRO A 470 -5.15 28.27 3.58
C PRO A 470 -5.86 27.08 4.27
N ASN A 471 -5.08 26.23 4.94
CA ASN A 471 -5.55 25.24 5.93
C ASN A 471 -6.31 24.01 5.39
N MET A 472 -6.36 23.80 4.07
CA MET A 472 -6.98 22.60 3.46
C MET A 472 -6.01 21.42 3.27
N CYS A 473 -4.92 21.33 4.05
CA CYS A 473 -3.90 20.27 4.02
C CYS A 473 -3.30 19.89 2.64
N LEU A 474 -3.36 20.79 1.65
CA LEU A 474 -3.04 20.51 0.24
C LEU A 474 -1.58 20.09 -0.05
N ASP A 475 -0.70 20.09 0.95
CA ASP A 475 0.64 19.50 0.86
C ASP A 475 0.58 17.98 0.64
N LEU A 476 -0.42 17.32 1.23
CA LEU A 476 -0.49 15.85 1.37
C LEU A 476 -1.53 15.19 0.45
N VAL A 477 -2.25 15.98 -0.36
CA VAL A 477 -3.30 15.48 -1.29
C VAL A 477 -2.76 14.40 -2.25
N PHE A 478 -1.51 14.54 -2.68
CA PHE A 478 -0.92 13.71 -3.72
C PHE A 478 -0.07 12.55 -3.22
N ASP A 479 0.19 12.48 -1.91
CA ASP A 479 0.83 11.30 -1.33
C ASP A 479 -0.18 10.14 -1.27
N VAL A 480 0.26 8.97 -1.73
CA VAL A 480 -0.54 7.74 -1.81
C VAL A 480 -0.56 6.96 -0.48
N LYS A 481 0.28 7.31 0.49
CA LYS A 481 0.29 6.71 1.84
C LYS A 481 -0.96 7.07 2.64
N TYR A 482 -1.42 8.32 2.56
CA TYR A 482 -2.51 8.82 3.39
C TYR A 482 -3.88 8.54 2.79
N LYS A 483 -4.81 8.01 3.60
CA LYS A 483 -6.22 7.77 3.22
C LYS A 483 -7.03 9.07 3.11
N THR A 484 -6.81 10.03 4.01
CA THR A 484 -7.52 11.32 4.07
C THR A 484 -6.70 12.47 3.48
N LEU A 485 -7.31 13.64 3.33
CA LEU A 485 -6.62 14.88 2.92
C LEU A 485 -5.75 15.45 4.05
N CYS A 486 -6.35 15.56 5.23
CA CYS A 486 -5.68 15.87 6.49
C CYS A 486 -5.54 14.57 7.31
N PRO A 487 -4.33 14.02 7.52
CA PRO A 487 -4.14 12.75 8.23
C PRO A 487 -3.95 12.89 9.75
N LEU A 488 -3.79 14.12 10.27
CA LEU A 488 -3.66 14.41 11.71
C LEU A 488 -4.97 14.96 12.33
N ASP A 489 -6.01 15.06 11.52
CA ASP A 489 -7.23 15.82 11.80
C ASP A 489 -8.40 14.83 11.97
N GLU A 490 -8.33 14.03 13.03
CA GLU A 490 -9.48 13.27 13.56
C GLU A 490 -10.58 14.26 14.00
N LYS A 491 -11.87 13.91 13.91
CA LYS A 491 -12.91 14.84 14.39
C LYS A 491 -12.90 14.91 15.93
N PRO A 492 -12.92 16.11 16.55
CA PRO A 492 -13.05 16.24 18.01
C PRO A 492 -14.35 15.58 18.48
N SER A 493 -14.32 14.95 19.67
CA SER A 493 -15.36 14.01 20.08
C SER A 493 -16.46 14.64 20.92
N VAL A 494 -16.18 15.73 21.64
CA VAL A 494 -17.13 16.44 22.52
C VAL A 494 -17.00 17.96 22.38
N ILE A 495 -18.12 18.68 22.50
CA ILE A 495 -18.19 20.15 22.47
C ILE A 495 -17.25 20.83 23.48
N ASN A 496 -16.98 20.19 24.62
CA ASN A 496 -16.07 20.72 25.64
C ASN A 496 -14.62 20.83 25.13
N GLU A 497 -14.17 19.94 24.25
CA GLU A 497 -12.83 20.01 23.64
C GLU A 497 -12.67 21.35 22.90
N LEU A 498 -13.71 21.81 22.19
CA LEU A 498 -13.69 23.09 21.48
C LEU A 498 -13.58 24.30 22.43
N VAL A 499 -14.07 24.21 23.66
CA VAL A 499 -13.94 25.30 24.65
C VAL A 499 -12.50 25.35 25.18
N ASP A 500 -11.93 24.20 25.54
CA ASP A 500 -10.56 24.10 26.03
C ASP A 500 -9.54 24.50 24.93
N LEU A 501 -9.77 24.11 23.66
CA LEU A 501 -8.98 24.51 22.49
C LEU A 501 -8.87 26.02 22.33
N ASN A 502 -10.02 26.72 22.25
CA ASN A 502 -10.06 28.18 22.13
C ASN A 502 -9.30 28.88 23.28
N SER A 503 -9.34 28.31 24.50
CA SER A 503 -8.62 28.86 25.64
C SER A 503 -7.09 28.74 25.49
N CYS A 504 -6.60 27.60 24.98
CA CYS A 504 -5.17 27.38 24.76
C CYS A 504 -4.60 28.14 23.56
N GLU A 505 -5.36 28.24 22.45
CA GLU A 505 -4.97 29.08 21.30
C GLU A 505 -4.86 30.56 21.70
N THR A 506 -5.75 31.03 22.60
CA THR A 506 -5.66 32.38 23.17
C THR A 506 -4.46 32.54 24.11
N ALA A 507 -4.14 31.52 24.91
CA ALA A 507 -3.02 31.55 25.85
C ALA A 507 -1.65 31.57 25.16
N GLU A 508 -1.46 30.79 24.09
CA GLU A 508 -0.19 30.78 23.33
C GLU A 508 0.13 32.10 22.63
N LEU A 509 -0.88 32.92 22.32
CA LEU A 509 -0.71 34.27 21.77
C LEU A 509 -0.32 35.32 22.82
N LEU A 510 -0.28 34.96 24.11
CA LEU A 510 -0.02 35.85 25.24
C LEU A 510 1.23 35.46 26.05
N ASP A 511 1.96 34.43 25.64
CA ASP A 511 3.09 33.86 26.38
C ASP A 511 4.32 34.79 26.35
N TYR A 512 4.47 35.62 27.39
CA TYR A 512 5.60 36.51 27.58
C TYR A 512 6.85 35.70 28.00
N PRO A 513 8.06 36.02 27.49
CA PRO A 513 9.25 35.22 27.79
C PRO A 513 9.50 35.10 29.31
N ASP A 514 9.48 33.85 29.80
CA ASP A 514 9.58 33.52 31.23
C ASP A 514 10.92 33.98 31.83
N ILE A 515 10.88 35.06 32.63
CA ILE A 515 12.00 35.53 33.45
C ILE A 515 12.02 34.74 34.77
N GLY A 516 12.06 33.41 34.62
CA GLY A 516 11.93 32.41 35.68
C GLY A 516 13.29 32.03 36.28
N ILE A 517 13.66 32.70 37.38
CA ILE A 517 14.95 32.56 38.07
C ILE A 517 15.31 31.09 38.37
N ASN A 518 16.42 30.61 37.81
CA ASN A 518 17.12 29.40 38.25
C ASN A 518 18.64 29.63 38.19
N ASN A 519 19.38 29.11 39.18
CA ASN A 519 20.81 29.43 39.39
C ASN A 519 21.79 28.59 38.54
N GLU A 520 21.29 27.91 37.50
CA GLU A 520 22.13 27.17 36.55
C GLU A 520 22.49 28.01 35.31
N LYS A 521 23.68 27.78 34.75
CA LYS A 521 24.21 28.58 33.63
C LYS A 521 23.79 27.98 32.30
N GLU A 522 22.65 28.42 31.76
CA GLU A 522 22.27 28.05 30.39
C GLU A 522 23.20 28.71 29.36
N TYR A 523 23.99 27.89 28.66
CA TYR A 523 25.02 28.34 27.70
C TYR A 523 24.43 28.70 26.33
N VAL A 524 23.52 29.67 26.28
CA VAL A 524 22.92 30.15 25.02
C VAL A 524 23.89 31.06 24.25
N PHE A 525 24.12 30.79 22.97
CA PHE A 525 24.92 31.62 22.06
C PHE A 525 24.11 31.91 20.78
N GLN A 526 23.61 33.15 20.63
CA GLN A 526 22.68 33.52 19.56
C GLN A 526 23.31 33.53 18.15
N ASP A 527 24.63 33.53 18.08
CA ASP A 527 25.46 33.62 16.87
C ASP A 527 25.89 32.27 16.28
N LEU A 528 25.61 31.16 16.97
CA LEU A 528 25.95 29.80 16.55
C LEU A 528 24.83 29.14 15.69
N ASN A 529 25.11 28.00 15.05
CA ASN A 529 24.15 27.33 14.15
C ASN A 529 22.95 26.79 14.95
N THR A 530 23.20 26.18 16.10
CA THR A 530 22.15 25.57 16.94
C THR A 530 21.04 26.57 17.29
N SER A 531 21.41 27.81 17.63
CA SER A 531 20.42 28.85 17.97
C SER A 531 19.52 29.24 16.80
N SER A 532 20.00 29.24 15.55
CA SER A 532 19.13 29.56 14.41
C SER A 532 18.16 28.43 14.11
N VAL A 533 18.63 27.17 14.19
CA VAL A 533 17.78 25.97 14.02
C VAL A 533 16.73 25.87 15.13
N TYR A 534 17.11 26.10 16.40
CA TYR A 534 16.16 26.09 17.50
C TYR A 534 15.16 27.26 17.44
N ASN A 535 15.56 28.44 16.97
CA ASN A 535 14.63 29.54 16.72
C ASN A 535 13.60 29.18 15.62
N GLU A 536 14.02 28.47 14.57
CA GLU A 536 13.11 27.98 13.55
C GLU A 536 12.15 26.91 14.08
N LEU A 537 12.62 25.94 14.88
CA LEU A 537 11.75 24.95 15.53
C LEU A 537 10.79 25.59 16.56
N ASN A 538 11.18 26.73 17.14
CA ASN A 538 10.36 27.55 18.04
C ASN A 538 9.42 28.54 17.34
N ARG A 539 9.48 28.70 16.00
CA ARG A 539 8.66 29.69 15.27
C ARG A 539 7.18 29.57 15.63
N GLU A 540 6.44 30.66 15.53
CA GLU A 540 4.99 30.65 15.77
C GLU A 540 4.28 29.71 14.78
N VAL A 541 3.12 29.20 15.20
CA VAL A 541 2.21 28.46 14.32
C VAL A 541 1.10 29.44 13.97
N ILE A 542 1.09 29.91 12.71
CA ILE A 542 0.00 30.76 12.22
C ILE A 542 -1.30 29.96 12.37
N THR A 543 -2.29 30.61 12.99
CA THR A 543 -3.24 30.08 14.00
C THR A 543 -4.27 29.05 13.52
N ASP A 544 -4.12 28.49 12.33
CA ASP A 544 -5.21 27.79 11.64
C ASP A 544 -4.88 26.32 11.31
N ASN A 545 -3.69 25.81 11.66
CA ASN A 545 -3.34 24.38 11.52
C ASN A 545 -3.79 23.60 12.77
N TYR A 546 -5.10 23.34 12.86
CA TYR A 546 -5.71 22.54 13.91
C TYR A 546 -5.32 21.05 13.79
N TYR A 547 -4.18 20.66 14.36
CA TYR A 547 -3.80 19.26 14.50
C TYR A 547 -4.60 18.62 15.64
N SER A 548 -5.80 18.13 15.33
CA SER A 548 -6.74 17.63 16.34
C SER A 548 -6.18 16.49 17.19
N ILE A 549 -5.21 15.72 16.69
CA ILE A 549 -4.50 14.71 17.47
C ILE A 549 -3.88 15.26 18.78
N CYS A 550 -3.55 16.56 18.82
CA CYS A 550 -3.07 17.24 20.02
C CYS A 550 -4.18 17.54 21.04
N SER A 551 -5.47 17.48 20.68
CA SER A 551 -6.59 17.70 21.64
C SER A 551 -6.60 16.68 22.78
N LYS A 552 -6.01 15.50 22.54
CA LYS A 552 -5.77 14.43 23.53
C LYS A 552 -4.97 14.90 24.76
N LEU A 553 -4.28 16.05 24.65
CA LEU A 553 -3.50 16.66 25.74
C LEU A 553 -4.27 17.70 26.56
N LEU A 554 -5.41 18.21 26.09
CA LEU A 554 -6.22 19.23 26.79
C LEU A 554 -6.68 18.83 28.21
N PRO A 555 -6.99 17.54 28.52
CA PRO A 555 -7.32 17.14 29.89
C PRO A 555 -6.20 17.42 30.91
N PHE A 556 -4.96 17.60 30.44
CA PHE A 556 -3.76 17.80 31.26
C PHE A 556 -3.27 19.26 31.29
N THR A 557 -3.81 20.16 30.46
CA THR A 557 -3.30 21.55 30.33
C THR A 557 -3.96 22.57 31.25
N ARG A 558 -4.74 22.14 32.25
CA ARG A 558 -5.64 23.00 33.06
C ARG A 558 -4.99 24.16 33.81
N GLU A 559 -3.67 24.17 33.97
CA GLU A 559 -2.92 25.31 34.55
C GLU A 559 -1.92 25.95 33.58
N ASN A 560 -1.55 25.29 32.47
CA ASN A 560 -0.66 25.80 31.42
C ASN A 560 -0.84 25.00 30.11
N CYS A 561 -1.04 25.66 28.98
CA CYS A 561 -1.22 25.02 27.66
C CYS A 561 0.07 24.53 26.98
N GLY A 562 1.22 24.55 27.69
CA GLY A 562 2.54 24.30 27.12
C GLY A 562 2.68 22.96 26.37
N LEU A 563 2.10 21.87 26.87
CA LEU A 563 2.16 20.56 26.19
C LEU A 563 1.31 20.52 24.92
N TYR A 564 0.15 21.18 24.90
CA TYR A 564 -0.67 21.32 23.69
C TYR A 564 0.10 22.11 22.63
N GLY A 565 0.61 23.29 22.98
CA GLY A 565 1.40 24.12 22.05
C GLY A 565 2.68 23.46 21.57
N LEU A 566 3.37 22.70 22.43
CA LEU A 566 4.52 21.90 22.03
C LEU A 566 4.12 20.80 21.04
N CYS A 567 2.94 20.19 21.19
CA CYS A 567 2.41 19.21 20.23
C CYS A 567 2.07 19.86 18.88
N ILE A 568 1.42 21.03 18.86
CA ILE A 568 1.10 21.76 17.62
C ILE A 568 2.41 22.17 16.90
N LYS A 569 3.41 22.65 17.64
CA LYS A 569 4.75 22.98 17.12
C LYS A 569 5.51 21.73 16.63
N LEU A 570 5.40 20.59 17.33
CA LEU A 570 5.97 19.30 16.91
C LEU A 570 5.32 18.80 15.62
N ALA A 571 3.99 18.75 15.53
CA ALA A 571 3.26 18.30 14.35
C ALA A 571 3.64 19.09 13.09
N ARG A 572 3.79 20.43 13.21
CA ARG A 572 4.37 21.26 12.16
C ARG A 572 5.82 20.86 11.84
N ASN A 573 6.70 20.80 12.84
CA ASN A 573 8.12 20.51 12.63
C ASN A 573 8.35 19.13 11.97
N VAL A 574 7.50 18.13 12.27
CA VAL A 574 7.52 16.81 11.62
C VAL A 574 6.93 16.86 10.21
N LYS A 575 5.90 17.67 9.97
CA LYS A 575 5.37 17.91 8.60
C LYS A 575 6.43 18.57 7.70
N ASP A 576 7.22 19.51 8.23
CA ASP A 576 8.32 20.16 7.50
C ASP A 576 9.39 19.15 7.02
N LEU A 577 9.62 18.04 7.75
CA LEU A 577 10.57 16.96 7.36
C LEU A 577 10.22 16.27 6.03
N TYR A 578 8.98 16.40 5.53
CA TYR A 578 8.55 15.79 4.27
C TYR A 578 9.29 16.38 3.06
N HIS A 579 9.75 17.63 3.15
CA HIS A 579 10.45 18.31 2.07
C HIS A 579 11.96 18.03 2.06
N LEU A 580 12.53 17.56 3.17
CA LEU A 580 13.95 17.28 3.36
C LEU A 580 14.31 15.86 2.91
N LYS A 581 15.57 15.64 2.49
CA LYS A 581 16.01 14.33 1.95
C LYS A 581 17.32 13.85 2.59
N ASN A 582 17.41 12.54 2.77
CA ASN A 582 18.62 11.84 3.22
C ASN A 582 19.20 12.52 4.48
N LYS A 583 20.51 12.79 4.50
CA LYS A 583 21.24 13.37 5.64
C LYS A 583 20.60 14.63 6.23
N GLU A 584 20.10 15.55 5.40
CA GLU A 584 19.48 16.81 5.87
C GLU A 584 18.27 16.56 6.79
N ARG A 585 17.50 15.51 6.50
CA ARG A 585 16.39 15.05 7.32
C ARG A 585 16.88 14.39 8.62
N THR A 586 17.93 13.57 8.56
CA THR A 586 18.57 12.97 9.74
C THR A 586 19.10 14.04 10.70
N ASP A 587 19.94 14.96 10.20
CA ASP A 587 20.47 16.10 10.96
C ASP A 587 19.33 16.89 11.63
N ARG A 588 18.24 17.18 10.89
CA ARG A 588 17.06 17.90 11.42
C ARG A 588 16.32 17.11 12.52
N CYS A 589 16.29 15.78 12.45
CA CYS A 589 15.62 14.94 13.45
C CYS A 589 16.40 14.83 14.77
N GLU A 590 17.74 14.88 14.72
CA GLU A 590 18.59 15.06 15.90
C GLU A 590 18.22 16.38 16.61
N TYR A 591 18.18 17.50 15.88
CA TYR A 591 17.73 18.80 16.41
C TYR A 591 16.33 18.75 17.01
N ILE A 592 15.35 18.13 16.33
CA ILE A 592 13.97 18.00 16.85
C ILE A 592 13.94 17.19 18.15
N THR A 593 14.72 16.11 18.26
CA THR A 593 14.77 15.27 19.47
C THR A 593 15.32 16.06 20.68
N HIS A 594 16.46 16.73 20.50
CA HIS A 594 17.07 17.54 21.58
C HIS A 594 16.21 18.76 21.96
N TRP A 595 15.60 19.43 20.96
CA TRP A 595 14.62 20.50 21.19
C TRP A 595 13.40 20.02 21.98
N LEU A 596 12.87 18.85 21.64
CA LEU A 596 11.64 18.32 22.25
C LEU A 596 11.85 18.00 23.74
N PHE A 597 12.95 17.34 24.10
CA PHE A 597 13.25 17.06 25.51
C PHE A 597 13.54 18.34 26.33
N ASP A 598 14.24 19.32 25.76
CA ASP A 598 14.46 20.65 26.39
C ASP A 598 13.13 21.34 26.73
N LYS A 599 12.18 21.33 25.78
CA LYS A 599 10.86 21.93 25.98
C LYS A 599 9.99 21.15 26.96
N ILE A 600 9.96 19.82 26.90
CA ILE A 600 9.24 18.99 27.88
C ILE A 600 9.77 19.26 29.30
N GLN A 601 11.10 19.27 29.48
CA GLN A 601 11.72 19.50 30.80
C GLN A 601 11.33 20.87 31.39
N LYS A 602 11.23 21.89 30.54
CA LYS A 602 10.82 23.26 30.91
C LYS A 602 9.33 23.38 31.21
N ILE A 603 8.46 22.87 30.34
CA ILE A 603 7.00 22.91 30.52
C ILE A 603 6.56 22.13 31.77
N LEU A 604 7.15 20.96 32.03
CA LEU A 604 6.87 20.15 33.22
C LEU A 604 7.70 20.55 34.45
N LYS A 605 8.52 21.60 34.36
CA LYS A 605 9.34 22.19 35.45
C LYS A 605 10.16 21.16 36.26
N ILE A 606 10.64 20.12 35.57
CA ILE A 606 11.21 18.88 36.16
C ILE A 606 12.42 19.20 37.07
N TYR A 607 13.20 20.23 36.73
CA TYR A 607 14.34 20.72 37.52
C TYR A 607 13.96 21.35 38.88
N THR A 608 12.67 21.66 39.12
CA THR A 608 12.20 22.18 40.43
C THR A 608 11.41 21.17 41.25
N ASN A 609 10.87 20.12 40.63
CA ASN A 609 9.97 19.16 41.28
C ASN A 609 10.23 17.73 40.78
N ASN A 610 10.64 16.85 41.69
CA ASN A 610 10.71 15.39 41.45
C ASN A 610 9.33 14.73 41.26
N ASN A 611 8.25 15.50 41.35
CA ASN A 611 6.85 15.07 41.18
C ASN A 611 6.18 15.93 40.10
N TYR A 612 6.51 15.66 38.84
CA TYR A 612 5.85 16.23 37.65
C TYR A 612 4.74 15.30 37.15
N ASP A 613 3.83 15.80 36.31
CA ASP A 613 2.74 14.97 35.76
C ASP A 613 3.26 13.93 34.75
N THR A 614 3.46 12.72 35.25
CA THR A 614 3.87 11.55 34.46
C THR A 614 2.78 11.03 33.54
N ASN A 615 1.49 11.29 33.82
CA ASN A 615 0.40 10.91 32.92
C ASN A 615 0.38 11.84 31.70
N ALA A 616 0.49 13.15 31.92
CA ALA A 616 0.61 14.14 30.85
C ALA A 616 1.83 13.88 29.97
N LEU A 617 2.98 13.53 30.57
CA LEU A 617 4.18 13.13 29.82
C LEU A 617 3.96 11.86 28.98
N ASN A 618 3.37 10.82 29.57
CA ASN A 618 3.09 9.57 28.87
C ASN A 618 2.10 9.78 27.71
N GLU A 619 1.09 10.63 27.87
CA GLU A 619 0.15 10.95 26.78
C GLU A 619 0.84 11.78 25.69
N PHE A 620 1.67 12.76 26.05
CA PHE A 620 2.49 13.51 25.10
C PHE A 620 3.38 12.60 24.26
N PHE A 621 4.01 11.58 24.87
CA PHE A 621 4.82 10.62 24.14
C PHE A 621 4.02 9.68 23.21
N LYS A 622 2.77 9.33 23.53
CA LYS A 622 1.87 8.61 22.60
C LYS A 622 1.51 9.49 21.40
N VAL A 623 1.01 10.70 21.67
CA VAL A 623 0.60 11.67 20.65
C VAL A 623 1.78 12.02 19.72
N GLY A 624 2.98 12.21 20.29
CA GLY A 624 4.21 12.37 19.53
C GLY A 624 4.50 11.16 18.63
N TYR A 625 4.50 9.94 19.18
CA TYR A 625 4.69 8.71 18.40
C TYR A 625 3.69 8.60 17.23
N ASP A 626 2.41 8.88 17.48
CA ASP A 626 1.36 8.84 16.46
C ASP A 626 1.63 9.89 15.35
N ILE A 627 2.03 11.12 15.69
CA ILE A 627 2.43 12.16 14.72
C ILE A 627 3.56 11.66 13.81
N PHE A 628 4.65 11.12 14.38
CA PHE A 628 5.77 10.58 13.59
C PHE A 628 5.36 9.37 12.74
N HIS A 629 4.52 8.48 13.27
CA HIS A 629 4.05 7.29 12.55
C HIS A 629 3.12 7.66 11.38
N ILE A 630 2.11 8.49 11.64
CA ILE A 630 1.13 8.98 10.67
C ILE A 630 1.87 9.69 9.54
N LEU A 631 2.69 10.71 9.83
CA LEU A 631 3.43 11.48 8.81
C LEU A 631 4.58 10.69 8.14
N GLY A 632 4.93 9.49 8.62
CA GLY A 632 5.99 8.69 8.02
C GLY A 632 7.39 9.26 8.27
N ALA A 633 7.61 9.77 9.47
CA ALA A 633 8.90 10.14 10.03
C ALA A 633 9.37 9.12 11.09
N SER A 634 9.13 7.83 10.83
CA SER A 634 9.52 6.73 11.73
C SER A 634 11.04 6.58 11.91
N ASP A 635 11.81 7.13 10.97
CA ASP A 635 13.26 7.34 11.02
C ASP A 635 13.70 8.41 12.04
N CYS A 636 12.75 9.15 12.62
CA CYS A 636 12.97 10.24 13.57
C CYS A 636 12.34 9.98 14.94
N LEU A 637 12.03 8.72 15.25
CA LEU A 637 11.46 8.30 16.54
C LEU A 637 12.54 8.29 17.64
N TYR A 638 12.24 8.97 18.74
CA TYR A 638 13.08 9.03 19.94
C TYR A 638 12.65 8.01 21.00
N LYS A 639 13.56 7.70 21.94
CA LYS A 639 13.27 6.83 23.09
C LYS A 639 12.37 7.56 24.10
N SER A 640 11.11 7.17 24.20
CA SER A 640 10.11 7.71 25.14
C SER A 640 10.01 6.97 26.48
N THR A 641 10.63 5.79 26.62
CA THR A 641 10.55 4.98 27.84
C THR A 641 11.77 5.20 28.74
N ASN A 642 11.55 5.28 30.06
CA ASN A 642 12.59 5.48 31.08
C ASN A 642 13.54 6.65 30.74
N VAL A 643 12.96 7.81 30.42
CA VAL A 643 13.71 9.02 30.03
C VAL A 643 14.31 9.68 31.26
N ASN A 644 15.65 9.72 31.32
CA ASN A 644 16.38 10.57 32.25
C ASN A 644 16.57 11.95 31.61
N PHE A 645 15.89 12.98 32.12
CA PHE A 645 15.92 14.33 31.53
C PHE A 645 17.27 15.04 31.70
N ASP A 646 18.02 14.75 32.77
CA ASP A 646 19.36 15.31 32.95
C ASP A 646 20.33 14.70 31.94
N GLU A 647 20.19 13.40 31.65
CA GLU A 647 20.91 12.72 30.57
C GLU A 647 20.58 13.34 29.20
N GLN A 648 19.32 13.66 28.91
CA GLN A 648 18.94 14.34 27.65
C GLN A 648 19.51 15.77 27.56
N LYS A 649 19.56 16.50 28.67
CA LYS A 649 20.15 17.85 28.75
C LYS A 649 21.66 17.83 28.50
N GLU A 650 22.38 16.86 29.08
CA GLU A 650 23.80 16.64 28.80
C GLU A 650 24.05 16.26 27.33
N LYS A 651 23.22 15.38 26.77
CA LYS A 651 23.29 14.98 25.35
C LYS A 651 23.06 16.15 24.40
N LYS A 652 22.07 17.01 24.70
CA LYS A 652 21.85 18.26 23.96
C LYS A 652 23.08 19.15 24.00
N HIS A 653 23.70 19.36 25.17
CA HIS A 653 24.92 20.17 25.27
C HIS A 653 26.09 19.60 24.44
N LEU A 654 26.24 18.27 24.38
CA LEU A 654 27.23 17.59 23.53
C LEU A 654 26.90 17.72 22.05
N HIS A 655 25.67 17.41 21.64
CA HIS A 655 25.17 17.61 20.28
C HIS A 655 25.44 19.04 19.78
N ASP A 656 25.02 20.04 20.56
CA ASP A 656 25.14 21.45 20.21
C ASP A 656 26.62 21.83 19.98
N TYR A 657 27.50 21.38 20.87
CA TYR A 657 28.94 21.53 20.71
C TYR A 657 29.47 20.91 19.40
N PHE A 658 29.06 19.70 19.03
CA PHE A 658 29.55 19.05 17.80
C PHE A 658 28.94 19.60 16.50
N LYS A 659 27.81 20.33 16.56
CA LYS A 659 27.20 21.07 15.44
C LYS A 659 27.75 22.51 15.30
N ASP A 660 28.24 23.10 16.38
CA ASP A 660 28.76 24.47 16.42
C ASP A 660 30.29 24.57 16.46
N PHE A 661 31.01 23.47 16.65
CA PHE A 661 32.48 23.39 16.84
C PHE A 661 33.27 24.37 15.96
N ASP A 662 33.06 24.33 14.64
CA ASP A 662 33.80 25.14 13.65
C ASP A 662 33.52 26.65 13.73
N LYS A 663 32.47 27.08 14.46
CA LYS A 663 32.12 28.50 14.68
C LYS A 663 32.60 29.04 16.02
N ILE A 664 32.90 28.18 17.00
CA ILE A 664 33.31 28.61 18.34
C ILE A 664 34.72 29.22 18.24
N SER A 665 34.79 30.55 18.38
CA SER A 665 35.98 31.37 18.08
C SER A 665 36.10 32.53 19.07
N CYS A 666 37.30 33.11 19.19
CA CYS A 666 37.58 34.28 20.04
C CYS A 666 38.24 35.43 19.25
N ASP A 667 38.00 35.49 17.94
CA ASP A 667 38.85 36.22 16.99
C ASP A 667 38.74 37.76 17.10
N ASN A 668 37.66 38.25 17.69
CA ASN A 668 37.44 39.69 17.91
C ASN A 668 38.00 40.14 19.27
N THR A 669 39.12 40.88 19.23
CA THR A 669 39.85 41.41 20.39
C THR A 669 39.08 42.36 21.30
N TYR A 670 37.86 42.77 20.93
CA TYR A 670 37.01 43.68 21.68
C TYR A 670 36.02 42.98 22.65
N ASP A 671 35.82 41.66 22.56
CA ASP A 671 34.83 40.94 23.38
C ASP A 671 35.46 39.85 24.27
N SER A 672 36.13 40.30 25.32
CA SER A 672 36.71 39.43 26.35
C SER A 672 35.65 38.68 27.17
N MET A 673 34.43 39.20 27.25
CA MET A 673 33.31 38.55 27.97
C MET A 673 32.79 37.33 27.21
N LYS A 674 32.63 37.43 25.88
CA LYS A 674 32.27 36.29 25.01
C LYS A 674 33.33 35.19 25.07
N CYS A 675 34.61 35.54 24.98
CA CYS A 675 35.66 34.53 25.08
C CYS A 675 35.69 33.85 26.47
N GLU A 676 35.49 34.59 27.57
CA GLU A 676 35.33 33.99 28.89
C GLU A 676 34.07 33.10 29.00
N LYS A 677 32.98 33.42 28.29
CA LYS A 677 31.78 32.56 28.20
C LYS A 677 32.08 31.26 27.45
N HIS A 678 32.79 31.32 26.32
CA HIS A 678 33.24 30.12 25.61
C HIS A 678 34.19 29.27 26.46
N CYS A 679 35.19 29.84 27.13
CA CYS A 679 36.10 29.06 28.00
C CYS A 679 35.36 28.35 29.17
N LYS A 680 34.26 28.92 29.69
CA LYS A 680 33.39 28.26 30.68
C LYS A 680 32.59 27.11 30.06
N TYR A 681 32.02 27.33 28.88
CA TYR A 681 31.27 26.32 28.13
C TYR A 681 32.16 25.14 27.74
N ILE A 682 33.32 25.39 27.14
CA ILE A 682 34.29 24.34 26.74
C ILE A 682 34.78 23.53 27.95
N LYS A 683 34.95 24.15 29.13
CA LYS A 683 35.20 23.36 30.35
C LYS A 683 34.03 22.41 30.66
N HIS A 684 32.80 22.92 30.71
CA HIS A 684 31.62 22.10 30.98
C HIS A 684 31.47 20.95 29.97
N ILE A 685 31.68 21.22 28.67
CA ILE A 685 31.67 20.20 27.63
C ILE A 685 32.83 19.20 27.80
N ASN A 686 34.01 19.60 28.25
CA ASN A 686 35.10 18.65 28.52
C ASN A 686 34.75 17.66 29.64
N ASP A 687 34.05 18.14 30.68
CA ASP A 687 33.57 17.31 31.79
C ASP A 687 32.50 16.31 31.29
N LEU A 688 31.59 16.72 30.40
CA LEU A 688 30.62 15.83 29.74
C LEU A 688 31.27 14.86 28.73
N TYR A 689 32.22 15.33 27.92
CA TYR A 689 32.94 14.52 26.95
C TYR A 689 33.70 13.39 27.67
N GLY A 690 34.33 13.69 28.81
CA GLY A 690 34.93 12.68 29.69
C GLY A 690 33.94 11.68 30.29
N LYS A 691 32.69 12.07 30.52
CA LYS A 691 31.62 11.18 31.02
C LYS A 691 31.16 10.18 29.94
N TYR A 692 30.95 10.63 28.71
CA TYR A 692 30.33 9.82 27.64
C TYR A 692 31.32 9.09 26.72
N ILE A 693 32.60 9.49 26.65
CA ILE A 693 33.57 8.90 25.70
C ILE A 693 33.76 7.38 25.86
N GLY A 694 33.61 6.84 27.08
CA GLY A 694 33.78 5.41 27.34
C GLY A 694 32.67 4.55 26.75
N ASP A 695 31.42 5.02 26.81
CA ASP A 695 30.24 4.31 26.31
C ASP A 695 29.98 4.59 24.82
N CYS A 696 30.33 5.79 24.36
CA CYS A 696 30.02 6.26 23.00
C CYS A 696 31.13 6.02 21.96
N CYS A 697 32.34 5.59 22.33
CA CYS A 697 33.45 5.40 21.40
C CYS A 697 34.01 3.98 21.39
N TYR A 698 33.81 3.29 20.26
CA TYR A 698 34.35 1.94 20.06
C TYR A 698 35.63 2.01 19.21
N CYS A 699 36.80 1.93 19.85
CA CYS A 699 38.10 2.11 19.18
C CYS A 699 38.78 0.78 18.81
N PHE A 700 39.51 0.80 17.70
CA PHE A 700 40.39 -0.29 17.21
C PHE A 700 41.81 0.23 17.03
N ASN A 701 42.80 -0.64 17.29
CA ASN A 701 44.22 -0.30 17.20
C ASN A 701 44.65 -0.04 15.73
N SER A 702 43.93 -0.66 14.78
CA SER A 702 43.96 -0.30 13.36
C SER A 702 42.54 -0.05 12.85
N GLY A 703 42.24 1.21 12.49
CA GLY A 703 40.94 1.61 11.92
C GLY A 703 40.34 2.88 12.52
N GLY A 704 40.81 3.32 13.69
CA GLY A 704 40.30 4.51 14.39
C GLY A 704 39.20 4.15 15.39
N CYS A 705 38.24 5.06 15.60
CA CYS A 705 37.12 4.86 16.52
C CYS A 705 35.79 5.06 15.79
N MET A 706 34.80 4.23 16.14
CA MET A 706 33.43 4.31 15.65
C MET A 706 32.54 5.02 16.67
N ASP A 707 31.70 5.93 16.17
CA ASP A 707 30.69 6.64 16.96
C ASP A 707 29.51 5.70 17.26
N MET A 708 29.36 5.28 18.53
CA MET A 708 28.23 4.46 18.99
C MET A 708 27.00 5.31 19.38
N CYS A 709 27.18 6.64 19.46
CA CYS A 709 26.16 7.62 19.84
C CYS A 709 26.05 8.76 18.80
N PRO A 710 25.85 8.47 17.50
CA PRO A 710 26.01 9.45 16.42
C PRO A 710 25.11 10.69 16.58
N ASP A 711 23.93 10.55 17.18
CA ASP A 711 22.93 11.61 17.39
C ASP A 711 23.40 12.75 18.32
N TYR A 712 24.51 12.57 19.05
CA TYR A 712 25.05 13.57 19.97
C TYR A 712 26.55 13.46 20.30
N PHE A 713 27.29 12.48 19.78
CA PHE A 713 28.71 12.27 20.11
C PHE A 713 29.58 11.99 18.88
N LYS A 714 30.80 12.55 18.88
CA LYS A 714 31.87 12.24 17.91
C LYS A 714 33.15 11.79 18.61
N CYS A 715 33.75 10.73 18.10
CA CYS A 715 34.92 10.05 18.66
C CYS A 715 36.23 10.35 17.93
N ASP A 716 36.21 11.16 16.87
CA ASP A 716 37.44 11.74 16.33
C ASP A 716 38.09 12.67 17.37
N ASP A 717 39.42 12.58 17.52
CA ASP A 717 40.15 13.35 18.52
C ASP A 717 40.24 14.84 18.14
N THR A 718 39.94 15.22 16.90
CA THR A 718 39.86 16.64 16.47
C THR A 718 38.88 17.43 17.33
N TYR A 719 37.69 16.87 17.58
CA TYR A 719 36.62 17.46 18.39
C TYR A 719 36.82 17.33 19.91
N ASN A 720 37.97 16.83 20.38
CA ASN A 720 38.28 16.75 21.81
C ASN A 720 38.28 18.18 22.41
N PRO A 721 37.43 18.51 23.42
CA PRO A 721 37.24 19.88 23.90
C PRO A 721 38.52 20.58 24.38
N TYR A 722 39.52 19.79 24.79
CA TYR A 722 40.85 20.29 25.08
C TYR A 722 41.52 21.01 23.89
N ASN A 723 41.40 20.47 22.67
CA ASN A 723 42.02 21.08 21.49
C ASN A 723 41.45 22.49 21.26
N LEU A 724 40.14 22.65 21.39
CA LEU A 724 39.49 23.94 21.22
C LEU A 724 39.83 24.90 22.38
N PHE A 725 39.97 24.40 23.62
CA PHE A 725 40.48 25.18 24.75
C PHE A 725 41.90 25.74 24.52
N GLU A 726 42.77 24.98 23.84
CA GLU A 726 44.08 25.47 23.40
C GLU A 726 43.96 26.53 22.28
N THR A 727 43.16 26.25 21.24
CA THR A 727 42.95 27.16 20.09
C THR A 727 42.38 28.52 20.51
N LEU A 728 41.40 28.52 21.42
CA LEU A 728 40.82 29.72 22.03
C LEU A 728 41.77 30.40 23.05
N LYS A 729 42.96 29.82 23.30
CA LYS A 729 43.99 30.32 24.24
C LYS A 729 43.48 30.50 25.67
N CYS A 730 42.47 29.73 26.09
CA CYS A 730 41.85 29.85 27.41
C CYS A 730 42.85 29.71 28.58
N LYS A 731 43.97 28.99 28.39
CA LYS A 731 45.10 28.92 29.34
C LYS A 731 45.68 30.29 29.71
N GLY A 732 45.64 31.28 28.82
CA GLY A 732 46.18 32.62 29.06
C GLY A 732 45.36 33.48 30.04
N ASN A 733 44.17 33.02 30.43
CA ASN A 733 43.32 33.68 31.42
C ASN A 733 43.49 32.99 32.79
N GLU A 734 43.93 33.75 33.79
CA GLU A 734 44.21 33.28 35.16
C GLU A 734 43.07 32.45 35.78
N LYS A 735 41.81 32.75 35.41
CA LYS A 735 40.63 32.01 35.87
C LYS A 735 40.66 30.53 35.48
N PHE A 736 41.34 30.16 34.39
CA PHE A 736 41.35 28.81 33.81
C PHE A 736 42.73 28.14 33.77
N PHE A 737 43.80 28.83 34.16
CA PHE A 737 45.17 28.31 34.14
C PHE A 737 45.28 26.94 34.83
N GLY A 738 45.79 25.93 34.12
CA GLY A 738 45.99 24.56 34.62
C GLY A 738 44.72 23.72 34.89
N LYS A 739 43.50 24.23 34.61
CA LYS A 739 42.24 23.59 35.07
C LYS A 739 41.58 22.63 34.08
N LEU A 740 42.15 22.40 32.91
CA LEU A 740 41.65 21.43 31.92
C LEU A 740 42.69 20.34 31.65
N LYS A 741 42.24 19.09 31.53
CA LYS A 741 43.04 17.94 31.08
C LYS A 741 42.42 17.37 29.81
N LYS A 742 43.24 16.94 28.86
CA LYS A 742 42.77 16.27 27.65
C LYS A 742 42.12 14.94 28.03
N VAL A 743 40.89 14.72 27.57
CA VAL A 743 40.20 13.45 27.75
C VAL A 743 40.88 12.41 26.87
N VAL A 744 41.24 11.27 27.45
CA VAL A 744 41.91 10.16 26.76
C VAL A 744 40.86 9.20 26.21
N LYS A 745 41.09 8.72 24.99
CA LYS A 745 40.20 7.73 24.34
C LYS A 745 40.20 6.40 25.10
N PRO A 746 39.08 5.63 25.05
CA PRO A 746 39.05 4.28 25.61
C PRO A 746 40.12 3.38 24.96
N LEU A 747 40.58 2.38 25.70
CA LEU A 747 41.51 1.38 25.19
C LEU A 747 40.87 0.66 23.98
N PRO A 748 41.63 0.42 22.88
CA PRO A 748 41.12 -0.32 21.75
C PRO A 748 40.62 -1.72 22.15
N VAL A 749 39.50 -2.18 21.58
CA VAL A 749 38.89 -3.45 22.04
C VAL A 749 39.71 -4.67 21.58
N ASP A 750 40.45 -4.52 20.48
CA ASP A 750 41.48 -5.45 20.01
C ASP A 750 42.80 -5.38 20.81
N TYR A 751 42.98 -4.42 21.74
CA TYR A 751 44.22 -4.25 22.51
C TYR A 751 44.66 -5.53 23.22
N HIS A 752 43.76 -6.22 23.92
CA HIS A 752 44.11 -7.47 24.61
C HIS A 752 44.47 -8.60 23.63
N VAL A 753 43.80 -8.68 22.47
CA VAL A 753 44.07 -9.71 21.46
C VAL A 753 45.42 -9.46 20.78
N ILE A 754 45.72 -8.20 20.46
CA ILE A 754 47.02 -7.78 19.90
C ILE A 754 48.12 -7.97 20.93
N TRP A 755 47.94 -7.53 22.18
CA TRP A 755 48.90 -7.70 23.27
C TRP A 755 49.24 -9.19 23.50
N LEU A 756 48.24 -10.08 23.53
CA LEU A 756 48.45 -11.52 23.60
C LEU A 756 49.16 -12.08 22.36
N THR A 757 48.84 -11.59 21.16
CA THR A 757 49.49 -12.01 19.90
C THR A 757 50.96 -11.59 19.86
N GLU A 758 51.29 -10.40 20.35
CA GLU A 758 52.66 -9.89 20.43
C GLU A 758 53.48 -10.60 21.50
N HIS A 759 52.91 -10.86 22.68
CA HIS A 759 53.61 -11.55 23.76
C HIS A 759 53.81 -13.04 23.45
N SER A 760 52.80 -13.73 22.90
CA SER A 760 52.97 -15.13 22.46
C SER A 760 53.94 -15.29 21.28
N LYS A 761 54.08 -14.27 20.41
CA LYS A 761 55.18 -14.21 19.43
C LYS A 761 56.55 -14.09 20.12
N LYS A 762 56.71 -13.17 21.06
CA LYS A 762 57.96 -13.00 21.82
C LYS A 762 58.32 -14.24 22.65
N GLU A 763 57.33 -14.94 23.19
CA GLU A 763 57.55 -16.25 23.83
C GLU A 763 58.02 -17.30 22.82
N LYS A 764 57.39 -17.41 21.64
CA LYS A 764 57.86 -18.33 20.59
C LYS A 764 59.27 -18.04 20.09
N GLU A 765 59.62 -16.78 19.88
CA GLU A 765 60.99 -16.38 19.52
C GLU A 765 61.98 -16.76 20.63
N LYS A 766 61.59 -16.59 21.90
CA LYS A 766 62.40 -16.99 23.06
C LYS A 766 62.51 -18.51 23.23
N SER A 767 61.50 -19.28 22.81
CA SER A 767 61.56 -20.76 22.78
C SER A 767 62.39 -21.31 21.63
N LEU A 768 62.51 -20.60 20.51
CA LEU A 768 63.29 -21.05 19.34
C LEU A 768 64.81 -20.94 19.56
N LEU A 769 65.27 -20.07 20.45
CA LEU A 769 66.70 -19.87 20.76
C LEU A 769 67.27 -20.79 21.85
N MET A 770 66.49 -21.75 22.37
CA MET A 770 66.94 -22.73 23.38
C MET A 770 66.53 -24.18 23.05
N LEU A 771 66.68 -24.58 21.77
CA LEU A 771 66.39 -25.95 21.32
C LEU A 771 67.54 -26.63 20.55
N GLU A 772 68.76 -26.10 20.67
CA GLU A 772 70.01 -26.84 20.44
C GLU A 772 70.84 -26.89 21.74
N GLU A 773 70.34 -27.58 22.76
CA GLU A 773 71.09 -28.55 23.59
C GLU A 773 70.23 -29.11 24.75
N LYS A 774 70.70 -30.25 25.27
CA LYS A 774 70.05 -31.24 26.15
C LYS A 774 69.26 -30.79 27.40
N GLU A 775 68.20 -31.57 27.63
CA GLU A 775 67.84 -32.29 28.89
C GLU A 775 67.97 -31.60 30.27
N SER A 776 66.82 -31.62 30.99
CA SER A 776 66.65 -31.75 32.46
C SER A 776 66.49 -30.51 33.37
N SER A 777 65.37 -30.55 34.12
CA SER A 777 65.16 -30.10 35.52
C SER A 777 65.17 -28.60 35.95
N ILE A 778 63.99 -28.18 36.46
CA ILE A 778 63.76 -27.58 37.81
C ILE A 778 64.00 -26.06 38.04
N VAL A 779 62.86 -25.33 38.10
CA VAL A 779 62.44 -24.32 39.13
C VAL A 779 63.07 -22.90 39.23
N SER A 780 62.17 -21.89 39.11
CA SER A 780 62.09 -20.57 39.81
C SER A 780 62.81 -19.27 39.32
N VAL A 781 61.96 -18.22 39.14
CA VAL A 781 62.03 -16.85 39.73
C VAL A 781 63.00 -15.74 39.22
N LYS A 782 62.35 -14.62 38.78
CA LYS A 782 62.71 -13.16 38.79
C LYS A 782 63.84 -12.53 37.91
N GLU A 783 63.39 -11.45 37.24
CA GLU A 783 63.99 -10.09 37.07
C GLU A 783 65.31 -9.79 36.31
N SER A 784 65.15 -9.01 35.23
CA SER A 784 65.85 -7.73 34.90
C SER A 784 67.04 -7.66 33.90
N SER A 785 66.82 -6.80 32.89
CA SER A 785 67.72 -5.75 32.37
C SER A 785 68.78 -5.99 31.25
N ILE A 786 68.78 -5.03 30.30
CA ILE A 786 69.90 -4.51 29.45
C ILE A 786 70.31 -5.33 28.18
N ALA A 787 70.84 -4.59 27.18
CA ALA A 787 71.22 -4.95 25.79
C ALA A 787 72.75 -4.69 25.58
N PRO A 788 73.40 -4.61 24.38
CA PRO A 788 72.91 -4.56 22.98
C PRO A 788 73.72 -5.36 21.89
N GLU A 789 73.28 -5.27 20.62
CA GLU A 789 74.05 -5.42 19.33
C GLU A 789 74.82 -6.76 19.05
N LYS A 790 75.08 -7.23 17.81
CA LYS A 790 74.96 -6.67 16.44
C LYS A 790 74.89 -7.78 15.35
N GLU A 791 74.60 -7.39 14.09
CA GLU A 791 75.01 -7.92 12.75
C GLU A 791 75.62 -9.36 12.60
N SER A 792 75.39 -10.15 11.54
CA SER A 792 74.49 -10.07 10.35
C SER A 792 74.59 -11.36 9.50
N SER A 793 73.62 -11.63 8.59
CA SER A 793 73.79 -12.17 7.20
C SER A 793 72.49 -12.84 6.68
N ASN A 794 72.34 -12.97 5.35
CA ASN A 794 71.05 -13.21 4.69
C ASN A 794 70.93 -14.59 4.00
N THR A 795 69.74 -15.18 4.07
CA THR A 795 69.15 -15.98 2.98
C THR A 795 67.66 -15.59 2.80
N PRO A 796 67.08 -15.71 1.60
CA PRO A 796 65.79 -15.09 1.28
C PRO A 796 64.60 -15.92 1.79
N GLU A 797 63.99 -15.49 2.90
CA GLU A 797 62.76 -16.12 3.39
C GLU A 797 61.54 -15.73 2.53
N LYS A 798 60.64 -16.69 2.35
CA LYS A 798 59.52 -16.60 1.41
C LYS A 798 58.35 -15.89 2.07
N ILE A 799 58.15 -14.60 1.78
CA ILE A 799 57.12 -13.75 2.38
C ILE A 799 55.73 -14.42 2.28
N CYS A 800 55.20 -14.82 3.44
CA CYS A 800 53.87 -15.41 3.58
C CYS A 800 52.92 -14.31 4.04
N ASP A 801 52.23 -13.66 3.09
CA ASP A 801 51.27 -12.62 3.46
C ASP A 801 50.14 -13.17 4.32
N LYS A 802 49.76 -12.38 5.34
CA LYS A 802 48.87 -12.78 6.44
C LYS A 802 47.48 -13.28 5.99
N ILE A 803 47.11 -13.00 4.74
CA ILE A 803 45.82 -13.36 4.13
C ILE A 803 45.89 -14.73 3.42
N THR A 804 47.02 -15.07 2.79
CA THR A 804 47.16 -16.29 1.97
C THR A 804 47.57 -17.53 2.76
N CYS A 805 48.04 -17.34 4.00
CA CYS A 805 48.62 -18.41 4.82
C CYS A 805 47.70 -18.83 6.00
N ASP A 806 46.50 -18.24 6.10
CA ASP A 806 45.45 -18.62 7.05
C ASP A 806 44.32 -19.38 6.31
N PRO A 807 44.03 -20.65 6.66
CA PRO A 807 43.00 -21.45 6.01
C PRO A 807 41.59 -20.82 6.05
N PHE A 808 41.27 -20.03 7.08
CA PHE A 808 39.97 -19.36 7.20
C PHE A 808 39.83 -18.22 6.20
N TYR A 809 40.87 -17.39 6.04
CA TYR A 809 40.85 -16.30 5.05
C TYR A 809 40.85 -16.83 3.61
N VAL A 810 41.59 -17.91 3.33
CA VAL A 810 41.56 -18.58 2.02
C VAL A 810 40.17 -19.14 1.71
N ALA A 811 39.52 -19.81 2.68
CA ALA A 811 38.16 -20.31 2.52
C ALA A 811 37.12 -19.18 2.35
N ALA A 812 37.24 -18.11 3.15
CA ALA A 812 36.35 -16.95 3.07
C ALA A 812 36.49 -16.21 1.73
N LEU A 813 37.71 -15.99 1.23
CA LEU A 813 37.95 -15.40 -0.09
C LEU A 813 37.38 -16.27 -1.22
N GLY A 814 37.49 -17.59 -1.12
CA GLY A 814 36.84 -18.52 -2.05
C GLY A 814 35.30 -18.39 -2.04
N ALA A 815 34.70 -18.31 -0.85
CA ALA A 815 33.25 -18.16 -0.68
C ALA A 815 32.74 -16.80 -1.20
N PHE A 816 33.41 -15.69 -0.87
CA PHE A 816 33.05 -14.36 -1.36
C PHE A 816 33.29 -14.21 -2.87
N GLY A 817 34.35 -14.83 -3.42
CA GLY A 817 34.57 -14.92 -4.86
C GLY A 817 33.44 -15.64 -5.60
N LEU A 818 32.97 -16.77 -5.07
CA LEU A 818 31.79 -17.48 -5.57
C LEU A 818 30.52 -16.63 -5.49
N MET A 819 30.26 -15.96 -4.36
CA MET A 819 29.11 -15.06 -4.21
C MET A 819 29.15 -13.90 -5.20
N GLY A 820 30.32 -13.27 -5.38
CA GLY A 820 30.55 -12.21 -6.37
C GLY A 820 30.32 -12.70 -7.80
N PHE A 821 30.79 -13.91 -8.13
CA PHE A 821 30.56 -14.52 -9.44
C PHE A 821 29.06 -14.77 -9.70
N PHE A 822 28.31 -15.27 -8.71
CA PHE A 822 26.85 -15.44 -8.84
C PHE A 822 26.12 -14.10 -8.97
N LEU A 823 26.51 -13.07 -8.20
CA LEU A 823 25.95 -11.72 -8.30
C LEU A 823 26.20 -11.09 -9.68
N MET A 824 27.44 -11.15 -10.18
CA MET A 824 27.78 -10.64 -11.51
C MET A 824 27.05 -11.43 -12.60
N SER A 825 26.97 -12.76 -12.49
CA SER A 825 26.20 -13.60 -13.43
C SER A 825 24.71 -13.25 -13.44
N PHE A 826 24.12 -12.98 -12.28
CA PHE A 826 22.72 -12.53 -12.17
C PHE A 826 22.52 -11.13 -12.76
N ILE A 827 23.46 -10.20 -12.55
CA ILE A 827 23.46 -8.87 -13.15
C ILE A 827 23.57 -8.95 -14.68
N PHE A 828 24.51 -9.75 -15.21
CA PHE A 828 24.65 -9.99 -16.65
C PHE A 828 23.42 -10.66 -17.25
N PHE A 829 22.83 -11.66 -16.58
CA PHE A 829 21.57 -12.28 -17.03
C PHE A 829 20.42 -11.26 -17.11
N LYS A 830 20.30 -10.38 -16.10
CA LYS A 830 19.27 -9.33 -16.05
C LYS A 830 19.49 -8.25 -17.12
N LEU A 831 20.74 -7.85 -17.37
CA LEU A 831 21.14 -6.95 -18.45
C LEU A 831 20.91 -7.57 -19.84
N HIS A 832 21.24 -8.85 -20.03
CA HIS A 832 21.02 -9.57 -21.28
C HIS A 832 19.53 -9.71 -21.59
N CYS A 833 18.69 -9.89 -20.56
CA CYS A 833 17.24 -9.91 -20.69
C CYS A 833 16.69 -8.51 -21.07
N LEU A 834 17.20 -7.44 -20.43
CA LEU A 834 16.90 -6.05 -20.81
C LEU A 834 17.32 -5.72 -22.25
N CYS A 835 18.52 -6.13 -22.68
CA CYS A 835 18.98 -5.95 -24.05
C CYS A 835 18.12 -6.71 -25.07
N LEU A 836 17.66 -7.94 -24.75
CA LEU A 836 16.71 -8.65 -25.61
C LEU A 836 15.38 -7.88 -25.73
N ILE A 837 14.84 -7.39 -24.61
CA ILE A 837 13.61 -6.58 -24.61
C ILE A 837 13.79 -5.31 -25.45
N PHE A 838 14.95 -4.65 -25.35
CA PHE A 838 15.26 -3.44 -26.11
C PHE A 838 15.43 -3.72 -27.62
N LEU A 839 16.08 -4.82 -28.00
CA LEU A 839 16.21 -5.27 -29.39
C LEU A 839 14.86 -5.71 -29.98
N ILE A 840 13.98 -6.32 -29.19
CA ILE A 840 12.59 -6.62 -29.58
C ILE A 840 11.78 -5.33 -29.75
N PHE A 841 11.97 -4.33 -28.88
CA PHE A 841 11.33 -3.02 -29.03
C PHE A 841 11.77 -2.33 -30.32
N ILE A 842 13.08 -2.32 -30.62
CA ILE A 842 13.64 -1.73 -31.84
C ILE A 842 13.14 -2.46 -33.09
N SER A 843 13.09 -3.79 -33.10
CA SER A 843 12.63 -4.56 -34.28
C SER A 843 11.13 -4.39 -34.54
N VAL A 844 10.30 -4.33 -33.48
CA VAL A 844 8.88 -3.98 -33.63
C VAL A 844 8.71 -2.56 -34.17
N HIS A 845 9.53 -1.60 -33.72
CA HIS A 845 9.44 -0.21 -34.18
C HIS A 845 9.92 -0.02 -35.64
N THR A 846 10.96 -0.73 -36.09
CA THR A 846 11.42 -0.67 -37.48
C THR A 846 10.49 -1.40 -38.44
N VAL A 847 9.89 -2.52 -38.04
CA VAL A 847 8.81 -3.16 -38.83
C VAL A 847 7.58 -2.25 -38.93
N GLY A 848 7.23 -1.52 -37.87
CA GLY A 848 6.15 -0.54 -37.90
C GLY A 848 6.38 0.62 -38.89
N ILE A 849 7.62 1.10 -39.01
CA ILE A 849 8.00 2.21 -39.92
C ILE A 849 8.15 1.73 -41.38
N LEU A 850 8.37 0.43 -41.61
CA LEU A 850 8.39 -0.18 -42.95
C LEU A 850 6.98 -0.52 -43.51
N PHE A 851 5.93 -0.23 -42.75
CA PHE A 851 4.52 -0.48 -43.12
C PHE A 851 3.63 0.78 -43.04
N SER A 852 4.25 1.98 -43.08
CA SER A 852 3.58 3.29 -43.21
C SER A 852 4.13 4.07 -44.40
#